data_AF-A0A443SGG6-F1
#
_entry.id   AF-A0A443SGG6-F1
#
_cell.length_a   1.000
_cell.length_b   1.000
_cell.length_c   1.000
_cell.angle_alpha   90.00
_cell.angle_beta   90.00
_cell.angle_gamma   90.00
#
_symmetry.space_group_name_H-M   'P 1'
#
loop_
_entity.id
_entity.type
_entity.pdbx_description
1 polymer ?
#
loop_
_entity_poly.entity_id
_entity_poly.type
_entity_poly.pdbx_seq_one_letter_code
_entity_poly.pdbx_strand_id
1 'polypeptide(L)'
;MNFRVYILVHIVLLTISTVCSFDLTILHNNDIHSRMVPTNKHGEDCLDEYDKNCFGGIARLVYKVELLRKQNPNLLYLNAGDTFVGTVWYTLFKWEILAEVVNRMRFDAMSFGNHEFDDGVEGLAPYVNATAKFVPTLACNLDASKEPRLRDLFHKSIIFNIEGRKVAVIGYVTPETAEISAPGPTLKFNDEVESIKIEVKKLKKIGINIFIALGHSGFDIDNKIAENIPDIDIVVGGHTNTFLWNGEQPSNEVPVDEYPAVINHRDGRKTLVVQAFAFSKYLGFLNVSFDKKGNVVNFSGQPILLDYNVPGDAAIKRFLAAKEKILKQKYDTPIGKTNVLLNGECRRYECSMGNFLTDVIVYSVANEARMNGKNGFCKYPAAFMNGGGIRASIDHKKNDGQITLRDVLRVLPWKNEIFALEIPGHILKLVFEHSVSKLHPNTTDLYGAFLQVSGFKVKYDLSKPLGQRVRQLKIRIGKCCLGRQYEHVEDNKYYNVLTTDYLAKGGDLYSMLREIKQINMNMGLLDKVIEFMKQHSPITNHEFVTMNVIVINIIIFYLASTVHLFQLTILHENDIHSRFVPTNKYGEDCWDENDKECFGGIAKLVYKTKHLLHLNAGDTFVGTVWYNEFKWELIALLFKYMELDAMSFGNHEFDDGIEGLAPFINETADAFPTVACNVDVSREPKLKNIVFKSKVFEFNNQKIGVIGYVIPSTAYTSSPGPTVTFNDEIQCIKEEVQELEKQGVEIIIALGHSGFDVDKKIAEEIPEVDIVVGGHSNTFLWTGEKPSDEVPKGDYPFVVNHSDGRKTLVVQAFAHTKYLGYLSVLFDEKGDVYSYSGQPILLNYEVPSDENINELLAYKAEKIREKYDTAIGNTLVTLSNDCRGKECNMGNLVTDSLVCEAIRQKTIDDTIRSTRYTAAFLSGGGIRASIDKDAVQRKITIRNVLRVLPYGNYMVGLTLNGSVLKQAFERSVEQIPGGQEKKYEAREYLQLSGFKVKYDLTKPPGERVNEMKIRTTECVTKCQPNIKPNLKNLLLGKDCIQKYELINESKMYNVLTSDFQAKGGDGYSMLKDLQPEKFSVTLAEATVEYIKKYSPIKTKLEKRSLFCKQRKE
;
A
#
# COMPACT_ATOMS: atom_id res chain seq x y z
N MET A 1 53.18 17.49 -59.00
CA MET A 1 54.28 17.85 -58.06
C MET A 1 54.31 16.78 -56.98
N ASN A 2 55.33 15.93 -57.00
CA ASN A 2 55.53 14.83 -56.06
C ASN A 2 56.15 15.36 -54.78
N PHE A 3 55.66 14.95 -53.60
CA PHE A 3 56.52 14.70 -52.45
C PHE A 3 55.92 13.60 -51.56
N ARG A 4 56.63 12.46 -51.51
CA ARG A 4 56.50 11.39 -50.52
C ARG A 4 57.30 11.79 -49.28
N VAL A 5 56.79 11.56 -48.07
CA VAL A 5 57.65 11.34 -46.88
C VAL A 5 57.01 10.28 -45.97
N TYR A 6 57.88 9.41 -45.47
CA TYR A 6 57.65 8.14 -44.78
C TYR A 6 57.13 8.29 -43.35
N ILE A 7 56.30 7.31 -42.95
CA ILE A 7 55.86 7.03 -41.59
C ILE A 7 57.01 6.41 -40.79
N LEU A 8 57.32 6.95 -39.61
CA LEU A 8 58.15 6.29 -38.60
C LEU A 8 57.32 6.09 -37.33
N VAL A 9 57.13 4.81 -37.01
CA VAL A 9 56.40 4.29 -35.86
C VAL A 9 57.25 4.46 -34.60
N HIS A 10 56.67 5.00 -33.54
CA HIS A 10 57.14 4.81 -32.16
C HIS A 10 56.05 4.11 -31.37
N ILE A 11 56.25 2.81 -31.13
CA ILE A 11 55.45 2.00 -30.22
C ILE A 11 55.88 2.37 -28.79
N VAL A 12 55.02 3.09 -28.07
CA VAL A 12 55.07 3.14 -26.62
C VAL A 12 54.12 2.05 -26.12
N LEU A 13 54.71 0.95 -25.67
CA LEU A 13 54.01 -0.12 -24.96
C LEU A 13 53.66 0.38 -23.55
N LEU A 14 52.47 0.98 -23.42
CA LEU A 14 51.79 1.10 -22.14
C LEU A 14 51.11 -0.24 -21.86
N THR A 15 51.80 -1.11 -21.13
CA THR A 15 51.20 -2.28 -20.50
C THR A 15 50.25 -1.80 -19.40
N ILE A 16 49.00 -1.53 -19.77
CA ILE A 16 47.89 -1.47 -18.82
C ILE A 16 47.75 -2.91 -18.30
N SER A 17 48.37 -3.17 -17.16
CA SER A 17 48.12 -4.37 -16.39
C SER A 17 46.74 -4.17 -15.77
N THR A 18 45.71 -4.69 -16.43
CA THR A 18 44.40 -4.88 -15.81
C THR A 18 44.60 -5.85 -14.64
N VAL A 19 44.80 -5.31 -13.44
CA VAL A 19 44.75 -6.10 -12.22
C VAL A 19 43.31 -6.57 -12.09
N CYS A 20 43.08 -7.86 -12.29
CA CYS A 20 41.80 -8.49 -12.02
C CYS A 20 41.54 -8.39 -10.50
N SER A 21 40.82 -7.37 -10.05
CA SER A 21 40.32 -7.22 -8.68
C SER A 21 39.05 -8.06 -8.50
N PHE A 22 38.81 -8.54 -7.28
CA PHE A 22 37.55 -9.16 -6.88
C PHE A 22 36.75 -8.14 -6.08
N ASP A 23 35.59 -7.75 -6.58
CA ASP A 23 34.74 -6.75 -5.95
C ASP A 23 33.60 -7.43 -5.17
N LEU A 24 33.40 -6.98 -3.93
CA LEU A 24 32.41 -7.50 -3.01
C LEU A 24 31.65 -6.33 -2.35
N THR A 25 30.33 -6.40 -2.39
CA THR A 25 29.44 -5.50 -1.66
C THR A 25 29.03 -6.17 -0.34
N ILE A 26 29.19 -5.46 0.76
CA ILE A 26 28.68 -5.84 2.08
C ILE A 26 27.52 -4.91 2.41
N LEU A 27 26.33 -5.49 2.49
CA LEU A 27 25.21 -4.88 3.21
C LEU A 27 25.28 -5.34 4.66
N HIS A 28 24.99 -4.45 5.60
CA HIS A 28 24.91 -4.87 6.99
C HIS A 28 23.94 -4.06 7.85
N ASN A 29 23.51 -4.67 8.95
CA ASN A 29 22.80 -3.99 10.01
C ASN A 29 23.11 -4.63 11.37
N ASN A 30 22.79 -3.90 12.42
CA ASN A 30 23.01 -4.27 13.81
C ASN A 30 21.91 -3.62 14.68
N ASP A 31 21.65 -4.19 15.87
CA ASP A 31 20.83 -3.56 16.92
C ASP A 31 19.43 -3.14 16.43
N ILE A 32 18.76 -4.03 15.69
CA ILE A 32 17.41 -3.78 15.17
C ILE A 32 16.40 -3.58 16.32
N HIS A 33 16.60 -4.28 17.44
CA HIS A 33 15.80 -4.15 18.66
C HIS A 33 14.29 -4.18 18.44
N SER A 34 13.83 -5.18 17.65
CA SER A 34 12.41 -5.40 17.36
C SER A 34 11.67 -4.19 16.76
N ARG A 35 12.37 -3.28 16.09
CA ARG A 35 11.77 -2.13 15.38
C ARG A 35 11.14 -2.60 14.06
N MET A 36 9.96 -3.21 14.20
CA MET A 36 9.25 -3.86 13.09
C MET A 36 8.76 -2.85 12.04
N VAL A 37 8.23 -1.73 12.53
CA VAL A 37 7.65 -0.64 11.75
C VAL A 37 8.51 0.62 11.87
N PRO A 38 8.37 1.60 10.96
CA PRO A 38 9.08 2.87 11.07
C PRO A 38 8.84 3.54 12.42
N THR A 39 9.87 4.20 12.95
CA THR A 39 9.78 4.92 14.23
C THR A 39 10.26 6.36 14.11
N ASN A 40 9.71 7.22 14.97
CA ASN A 40 10.15 8.60 15.07
C ASN A 40 11.40 8.73 15.97
N LYS A 41 11.93 9.95 16.11
CA LYS A 41 13.11 10.23 16.95
C LYS A 41 12.94 9.88 18.44
N HIS A 42 11.71 9.72 18.92
CA HIS A 42 11.39 9.34 20.30
C HIS A 42 11.28 7.81 20.47
N GLY A 43 11.49 7.06 19.39
CA GLY A 43 11.41 5.61 19.33
C GLY A 43 9.98 5.08 19.21
N GLU A 44 9.01 5.93 18.92
CA GLU A 44 7.60 5.56 18.86
C GLU A 44 7.24 5.04 17.47
N ASP A 45 6.40 4.00 17.40
CA ASP A 45 5.83 3.51 16.15
C ASP A 45 5.10 4.65 15.43
N CYS A 46 5.39 4.79 14.15
CA CYS A 46 4.75 5.76 13.28
C CYS A 46 3.36 5.28 12.87
N LEU A 47 2.37 6.18 12.98
CA LEU A 47 1.00 5.92 12.55
C LEU A 47 0.87 6.06 11.04
N ASP A 48 1.57 7.04 10.47
CA ASP A 48 1.78 7.23 9.05
C ASP A 48 3.25 6.94 8.75
N GLU A 49 3.52 5.95 7.90
CA GLU A 49 4.89 5.65 7.52
C GLU A 49 5.51 6.78 6.69
N TYR A 50 4.73 7.55 5.95
CA TYR A 50 5.24 8.60 5.06
C TYR A 50 5.54 9.92 5.77
N ASP A 51 5.34 9.99 7.10
CA ASP A 51 5.81 11.12 7.90
C ASP A 51 7.33 11.25 7.76
N LYS A 52 7.77 12.45 7.36
CA LYS A 52 9.18 12.80 7.19
C LYS A 52 10.05 12.61 8.44
N ASN A 53 9.42 12.52 9.61
CA ASN A 53 10.10 12.26 10.88
C ASN A 53 10.25 10.77 11.20
N CYS A 54 9.81 9.88 10.32
CA CYS A 54 9.78 8.44 10.52
C CYS A 54 10.86 7.71 9.72
N PHE A 55 11.62 6.88 10.42
CA PHE A 55 12.77 6.19 9.87
C PHE A 55 12.76 4.69 10.19
N GLY A 56 13.46 3.92 9.35
CA GLY A 56 13.64 2.49 9.48
C GLY A 56 12.36 1.70 9.22
N GLY A 57 12.24 0.57 9.91
CA GLY A 57 11.19 -0.41 9.70
C GLY A 57 11.61 -1.49 8.70
N ILE A 58 11.20 -2.72 8.98
CA ILE A 58 11.68 -3.90 8.25
C ILE A 58 11.25 -3.88 6.79
N ALA A 59 10.07 -3.35 6.49
CA ALA A 59 9.59 -3.27 5.12
C ALA A 59 10.56 -2.44 4.24
N ARG A 60 11.00 -1.27 4.72
CA ARG A 60 11.96 -0.42 3.97
C ARG A 60 13.31 -1.07 3.81
N LEU A 61 13.77 -1.71 4.89
CA LEU A 61 15.03 -2.42 4.91
C LEU A 61 15.04 -3.56 3.87
N VAL A 62 14.02 -4.42 3.88
CA VAL A 62 13.90 -5.54 2.93
C VAL A 62 13.80 -5.03 1.49
N TYR A 63 12.97 -4.03 1.23
CA TYR A 63 12.86 -3.43 -0.10
C TYR A 63 14.22 -2.93 -0.60
N LYS A 64 14.95 -2.17 0.22
CA LYS A 64 16.24 -1.60 -0.17
C LYS A 64 17.30 -2.68 -0.38
N VAL A 65 17.32 -3.72 0.45
CA VAL A 65 18.21 -4.89 0.31
C VAL A 65 17.96 -5.61 -1.00
N GLU A 66 16.70 -5.93 -1.33
CA GLU A 66 16.36 -6.64 -2.56
C GLU A 66 16.69 -5.81 -3.82
N LEU A 67 16.47 -4.49 -3.76
CA LEU A 67 16.92 -3.58 -4.83
C LEU A 67 18.44 -3.66 -5.04
N LEU A 68 19.21 -3.62 -3.95
CA LEU A 68 20.68 -3.64 -4.01
C LEU A 68 21.21 -5.02 -4.42
N ARG A 69 20.54 -6.11 -4.05
CA ARG A 69 20.85 -7.47 -4.54
C ARG A 69 20.71 -7.59 -6.05
N LYS A 70 19.67 -6.98 -6.63
CA LYS A 70 19.50 -6.95 -8.10
C LYS A 70 20.62 -6.16 -8.79
N GLN A 71 21.15 -5.13 -8.13
CA GLN A 71 22.17 -4.24 -8.68
C GLN A 71 23.61 -4.74 -8.49
N ASN A 72 23.86 -5.56 -7.46
CA ASN A 72 25.20 -6.00 -7.06
C ASN A 72 25.25 -7.54 -7.00
N PRO A 73 25.80 -8.22 -8.02
CA PRO A 73 25.80 -9.68 -8.09
C PRO A 73 26.70 -10.34 -7.03
N ASN A 74 27.77 -9.65 -6.61
CA ASN A 74 28.70 -10.10 -5.59
C ASN A 74 28.37 -9.41 -4.26
N LEU A 75 27.32 -9.86 -3.58
CA LEU A 75 26.82 -9.21 -2.38
C LEU A 75 26.64 -10.20 -1.23
N LEU A 76 27.05 -9.78 -0.03
CA LEU A 76 26.69 -10.43 1.23
C LEU A 76 25.89 -9.45 2.10
N TYR A 77 24.77 -9.91 2.65
CA TYR A 77 23.98 -9.18 3.63
C TYR A 77 24.11 -9.80 5.01
N LEU A 78 24.73 -9.07 5.94
CA LEU A 78 25.16 -9.57 7.24
C LEU A 78 24.45 -8.85 8.40
N ASN A 79 24.05 -9.59 9.43
CA ASN A 79 23.50 -9.00 10.66
C ASN A 79 24.42 -9.25 11.86
N ALA A 80 24.75 -8.19 12.60
CA ALA A 80 25.69 -8.26 13.71
C ALA A 80 25.03 -8.46 15.10
N GLY A 81 23.80 -8.99 15.18
CA GLY A 81 23.12 -9.29 16.44
C GLY A 81 22.14 -8.22 16.95
N ASP A 82 21.50 -8.51 18.09
CA ASP A 82 20.48 -7.68 18.77
C ASP A 82 19.25 -7.37 17.89
N THR A 83 18.69 -8.42 17.32
CA THR A 83 17.36 -8.41 16.71
C THR A 83 16.25 -8.46 17.76
N PHE A 84 16.53 -9.07 18.91
CA PHE A 84 15.63 -9.23 20.05
C PHE A 84 15.43 -7.93 20.84
N VAL A 85 14.28 -7.85 21.53
CA VAL A 85 13.91 -6.85 22.55
C VAL A 85 13.92 -5.38 22.07
N GLY A 86 12.97 -4.57 22.56
CA GLY A 86 12.99 -3.11 22.32
C GLY A 86 11.64 -2.50 21.97
N THR A 87 10.66 -3.32 21.60
CA THR A 87 9.29 -2.90 21.32
C THR A 87 8.27 -3.91 21.85
N VAL A 88 7.00 -3.49 21.86
CA VAL A 88 5.87 -4.36 22.21
C VAL A 88 5.75 -5.59 21.28
N TRP A 89 6.32 -5.53 20.08
CA TRP A 89 6.31 -6.63 19.11
C TRP A 89 6.96 -7.88 19.70
N TYR A 90 8.17 -7.73 20.28
CA TYR A 90 8.82 -8.82 20.99
C TYR A 90 8.09 -9.19 22.28
N THR A 91 7.59 -8.22 23.05
CA THR A 91 6.86 -8.51 24.30
C THR A 91 5.69 -9.46 24.08
N LEU A 92 4.94 -9.29 22.98
CA LEU A 92 3.77 -10.12 22.67
C LEU A 92 4.13 -11.40 21.92
N PHE A 93 4.87 -11.28 20.81
CA PHE A 93 5.08 -12.38 19.87
C PHE A 93 6.41 -13.09 20.05
N LYS A 94 7.28 -12.58 20.93
CA LYS A 94 8.55 -13.20 21.30
C LYS A 94 9.39 -13.53 20.08
N TRP A 95 10.11 -14.65 20.11
CA TRP A 95 11.01 -15.04 19.03
C TRP A 95 10.28 -15.41 17.73
N GLU A 96 8.99 -15.77 17.78
CA GLU A 96 8.27 -16.30 16.61
C GLU A 96 8.16 -15.26 15.49
N ILE A 97 7.80 -14.02 15.84
CA ILE A 97 7.73 -12.93 14.85
C ILE A 97 9.12 -12.59 14.29
N LEU A 98 10.15 -12.63 15.13
CA LEU A 98 11.52 -12.33 14.71
C LEU A 98 12.03 -13.41 13.76
N ALA A 99 11.80 -14.70 14.06
CA ALA A 99 12.17 -15.78 13.16
C ALA A 99 11.51 -15.63 11.78
N GLU A 100 10.22 -15.29 11.73
CA GLU A 100 9.53 -15.07 10.47
C GLU A 100 10.10 -13.88 9.69
N VAL A 101 10.36 -12.77 10.38
CA VAL A 101 10.92 -11.57 9.77
C VAL A 101 12.35 -11.82 9.25
N VAL A 102 13.21 -12.43 10.07
CA VAL A 102 14.60 -12.74 9.72
C VAL A 102 14.69 -13.69 8.52
N ASN A 103 13.81 -14.69 8.45
CA ASN A 103 13.71 -15.57 7.29
C ASN A 103 13.34 -14.81 6.00
N ARG A 104 12.56 -13.73 6.10
CA ARG A 104 12.18 -12.88 4.96
C ARG A 104 13.23 -11.82 4.61
N MET A 105 14.01 -11.36 5.59
CA MET A 105 15.18 -10.51 5.35
C MET A 105 16.28 -11.25 4.58
N ARG A 106 16.33 -12.59 4.75
CA ARG A 106 17.25 -13.49 4.06
C ARG A 106 18.72 -13.08 4.24
N PHE A 107 19.17 -12.77 5.46
CA PHE A 107 20.60 -12.54 5.69
C PHE A 107 21.42 -13.72 5.20
N ASP A 108 22.60 -13.45 4.65
CA ASP A 108 23.55 -14.49 4.27
C ASP A 108 24.19 -15.12 5.52
N ALA A 109 24.42 -14.32 6.56
CA ALA A 109 24.77 -14.80 7.90
C ALA A 109 24.37 -13.78 8.98
N MET A 110 24.15 -14.25 10.20
CA MET A 110 23.99 -13.40 11.38
C MET A 110 24.87 -13.84 12.54
N SER A 111 25.20 -12.93 13.45
CA SER A 111 25.80 -13.26 14.74
C SER A 111 24.78 -13.13 15.88
N PHE A 112 25.12 -13.68 17.06
CA PHE A 112 24.36 -13.42 18.28
C PHE A 112 24.73 -12.03 18.82
N GLY A 113 23.74 -11.29 19.28
CA GLY A 113 23.91 -10.22 20.25
C GLY A 113 23.59 -10.69 21.66
N ASN A 114 23.74 -9.80 22.64
CA ASN A 114 23.44 -10.14 24.02
C ASN A 114 21.93 -10.29 24.26
N HIS A 115 21.08 -9.51 23.58
CA HIS A 115 19.64 -9.54 23.81
C HIS A 115 18.95 -10.77 23.23
N GLU A 116 19.60 -11.53 22.34
CA GLU A 116 19.14 -12.87 21.95
C GLU A 116 19.02 -13.83 23.14
N PHE A 117 19.73 -13.57 24.25
CA PHE A 117 19.73 -14.41 25.46
C PHE A 117 18.76 -13.94 26.55
N ASP A 118 17.95 -12.90 26.32
CA ASP A 118 17.11 -12.28 27.37
C ASP A 118 16.02 -13.23 27.91
N ASP A 119 15.47 -14.10 27.06
CA ASP A 119 14.51 -15.14 27.45
C ASP A 119 15.21 -16.50 27.70
N GLY A 120 16.54 -16.49 27.89
CA GLY A 120 17.36 -17.68 28.12
C GLY A 120 17.48 -18.60 26.91
N VAL A 121 18.12 -19.75 27.13
CA VAL A 121 18.30 -20.77 26.08
C VAL A 121 16.94 -21.33 25.62
N GLU A 122 15.95 -21.34 26.50
CA GLU A 122 14.58 -21.73 26.23
C GLU A 122 13.92 -20.87 25.16
N GLY A 123 14.14 -19.55 25.17
CA GLY A 123 13.68 -18.64 24.13
C GLY A 123 14.58 -18.62 22.89
N LEU A 124 15.88 -18.82 23.06
CA LEU A 124 16.87 -18.71 21.99
C LEU A 124 16.95 -19.95 21.08
N ALA A 125 17.01 -21.16 21.65
CA ALA A 125 17.20 -22.36 20.83
C ALA A 125 16.10 -22.58 19.78
N PRO A 126 14.80 -22.37 20.06
CA PRO A 126 13.74 -22.44 19.05
C PRO A 126 13.91 -21.42 17.92
N TYR A 127 14.34 -20.19 18.25
CA TYR A 127 14.61 -19.13 17.27
C TYR A 127 15.71 -19.53 16.30
N VAL A 128 16.86 -19.98 16.82
CA VAL A 128 18.00 -20.40 16.00
C VAL A 128 17.60 -21.58 15.13
N ASN A 129 16.88 -22.55 15.69
CA ASN A 129 16.39 -23.70 14.92
C ASN A 129 15.39 -23.28 13.81
N ALA A 130 14.50 -22.33 14.08
CA ALA A 130 13.51 -21.84 13.11
C ALA A 130 14.13 -20.99 11.98
N THR A 131 15.28 -20.37 12.21
CA THR A 131 16.00 -19.55 11.23
C THR A 131 17.10 -20.30 10.49
N ALA A 132 17.66 -21.37 11.09
CA ALA A 132 18.80 -22.13 10.57
C ALA A 132 18.64 -22.64 9.12
N LYS A 133 17.40 -22.84 8.65
CA LYS A 133 17.12 -23.24 7.27
C LYS A 133 17.55 -22.18 6.24
N PHE A 134 17.48 -20.91 6.61
CA PHE A 134 17.69 -19.79 5.68
C PHE A 134 18.85 -18.89 6.09
N VAL A 135 19.10 -18.74 7.39
CA VAL A 135 20.12 -17.84 7.93
C VAL A 135 21.01 -18.59 8.92
N PRO A 136 22.30 -18.79 8.62
CA PRO A 136 23.25 -19.38 9.55
C PRO A 136 23.64 -18.40 10.65
N THR A 137 23.52 -18.83 11.91
CA THR A 137 23.99 -18.06 13.08
C THR A 137 25.43 -18.40 13.43
N LEU A 138 26.24 -17.37 13.71
CA LEU A 138 27.68 -17.50 13.91
C LEU A 138 28.14 -16.98 15.28
N ALA A 139 28.94 -17.77 16.00
CA ALA A 139 29.74 -17.33 17.16
C ALA A 139 30.92 -18.28 17.43
N CYS A 140 32.15 -17.83 17.23
CA CYS A 140 33.34 -18.66 17.45
C CYS A 140 33.78 -18.73 18.92
N ASN A 141 33.42 -17.71 19.71
CA ASN A 141 33.83 -17.55 21.10
C ASN A 141 32.78 -18.06 22.11
N LEU A 142 31.61 -18.50 21.63
CA LEU A 142 30.57 -19.15 22.45
C LEU A 142 30.84 -20.65 22.59
N ASP A 143 31.07 -21.11 23.81
CA ASP A 143 31.12 -22.52 24.17
C ASP A 143 29.77 -22.96 24.73
N ALA A 144 29.04 -23.69 23.90
CA ALA A 144 27.76 -24.31 24.22
C ALA A 144 27.88 -25.82 24.48
N SER A 145 29.09 -26.40 24.62
CA SER A 145 29.27 -27.86 24.76
C SER A 145 28.46 -28.51 25.89
N LYS A 146 28.15 -27.76 26.94
CA LYS A 146 27.35 -28.18 28.10
C LYS A 146 25.86 -27.88 27.98
N GLU A 147 25.40 -27.31 26.85
CA GLU A 147 24.02 -26.94 26.60
C GLU A 147 23.45 -27.73 25.40
N PRO A 148 22.82 -28.89 25.64
CA PRO A 148 22.33 -29.77 24.58
C PRO A 148 21.34 -29.12 23.62
N ARG A 149 20.60 -28.09 24.05
CA ARG A 149 19.60 -27.42 23.23
C ARG A 149 20.18 -26.50 22.16
N LEU A 150 21.42 -26.01 22.36
CA LEU A 150 22.03 -24.98 21.50
C LEU A 150 23.29 -25.45 20.77
N ARG A 151 24.04 -26.40 21.34
CA ARG A 151 25.41 -26.77 20.90
C ARG A 151 25.57 -27.14 19.41
N ASP A 152 24.48 -27.62 18.80
CA ASP A 152 24.48 -28.11 17.41
C ASP A 152 23.70 -27.18 16.45
N LEU A 153 23.25 -25.99 16.91
CA LEU A 153 22.37 -25.09 16.14
C LEU A 153 23.09 -23.90 15.49
N PHE A 154 24.34 -23.62 15.84
CA PHE A 154 25.10 -22.48 15.31
C PHE A 154 26.50 -22.92 14.87
N HIS A 155 27.19 -22.06 14.12
CA HIS A 155 28.52 -22.33 13.60
C HIS A 155 29.54 -21.31 14.11
N LYS A 156 30.83 -21.64 14.04
CA LYS A 156 31.89 -20.66 14.34
C LYS A 156 32.13 -19.71 13.17
N SER A 157 32.06 -20.26 11.96
CA SER A 157 32.33 -19.59 10.70
C SER A 157 31.57 -20.26 9.55
N ILE A 158 31.40 -19.53 8.45
CA ILE A 158 30.85 -20.03 7.18
C ILE A 158 31.70 -19.50 6.02
N ILE A 159 31.72 -20.24 4.90
CA ILE A 159 32.52 -19.91 3.72
C ILE A 159 31.58 -19.72 2.53
N PHE A 160 31.61 -18.53 1.92
CA PHE A 160 30.91 -18.22 0.69
C PHE A 160 31.85 -18.35 -0.50
N ASN A 161 31.35 -18.87 -1.63
CA ASN A 161 32.06 -18.92 -2.89
C ASN A 161 31.39 -17.95 -3.87
N ILE A 162 32.04 -16.82 -4.13
CA ILE A 162 31.52 -15.72 -4.97
C ILE A 162 32.51 -15.54 -6.11
N GLU A 163 32.08 -15.77 -7.35
CA GLU A 163 32.93 -15.74 -8.55
C GLU A 163 34.23 -16.58 -8.42
N GLY A 164 34.16 -17.73 -7.74
CA GLY A 164 35.32 -18.60 -7.53
C GLY A 164 36.27 -18.14 -6.42
N ARG A 165 36.00 -17.01 -5.76
CA ARG A 165 36.73 -16.53 -4.57
C ARG A 165 36.02 -16.99 -3.30
N LYS A 166 36.81 -17.48 -2.34
CA LYS A 166 36.32 -17.93 -1.03
C LYS A 166 36.42 -16.81 -0.01
N VAL A 167 35.28 -16.43 0.56
CA VAL A 167 35.16 -15.42 1.61
C VAL A 167 34.67 -16.11 2.88
N ALA A 168 35.42 -16.02 3.98
CA ALA A 168 34.99 -16.56 5.26
C ALA A 168 34.37 -15.48 6.15
N VAL A 169 33.22 -15.78 6.73
CA VAL A 169 32.58 -14.94 7.76
C VAL A 169 32.68 -15.67 9.10
N ILE A 170 33.19 -14.99 10.13
CA ILE A 170 33.50 -15.54 11.46
C ILE A 170 32.67 -14.78 12.51
N GLY A 171 31.85 -15.50 13.26
CA GLY A 171 30.95 -14.91 14.25
C GLY A 171 31.62 -14.59 15.59
N TYR A 172 31.18 -13.57 16.32
CA TYR A 172 31.56 -13.34 17.73
C TYR A 172 30.48 -12.61 18.53
N VAL A 173 30.44 -12.82 19.84
CA VAL A 173 29.47 -12.19 20.75
C VAL A 173 30.14 -11.74 22.04
N THR A 174 29.73 -10.62 22.63
CA THR A 174 30.36 -10.07 23.84
C THR A 174 30.34 -11.05 25.02
N PRO A 175 31.49 -11.27 25.71
CA PRO A 175 31.53 -11.96 26.99
C PRO A 175 30.71 -11.28 28.09
N GLU A 176 30.41 -9.98 27.95
CA GLU A 176 29.54 -9.27 28.88
C GLU A 176 28.11 -9.85 28.92
N THR A 177 27.70 -10.62 27.89
CA THR A 177 26.40 -11.32 27.82
C THR A 177 26.10 -12.15 29.08
N ALA A 178 27.13 -12.72 29.72
CA ALA A 178 27.00 -13.48 30.96
C ALA A 178 26.44 -12.64 32.14
N GLU A 179 26.61 -11.32 32.09
CA GLU A 179 26.26 -10.38 33.16
C GLU A 179 25.11 -9.45 32.78
N ILE A 180 24.90 -9.19 31.48
CA ILE A 180 23.91 -8.20 30.99
C ILE A 180 22.64 -8.83 30.41
N SER A 181 22.58 -10.15 30.28
CA SER A 181 21.41 -10.90 29.82
C SER A 181 21.17 -12.17 30.68
N ALA A 182 20.42 -13.16 30.18
CA ALA A 182 20.03 -14.36 30.92
C ALA A 182 20.49 -15.69 30.27
N PRO A 183 21.76 -15.85 29.86
CA PRO A 183 22.22 -17.04 29.13
C PRO A 183 22.24 -18.35 29.97
N GLY A 184 22.08 -18.26 31.28
CA GLY A 184 22.15 -19.40 32.20
C GLY A 184 23.57 -19.90 32.44
N PRO A 185 23.75 -20.91 33.31
CA PRO A 185 25.07 -21.35 33.78
C PRO A 185 25.79 -22.32 32.84
N THR A 186 25.14 -22.80 31.78
CA THR A 186 25.65 -23.84 30.88
C THR A 186 26.47 -23.28 29.72
N LEU A 187 26.30 -21.99 29.39
CA LEU A 187 27.03 -21.32 28.32
C LEU A 187 28.27 -20.61 28.86
N LYS A 188 29.36 -20.65 28.10
CA LYS A 188 30.58 -19.90 28.41
C LYS A 188 30.98 -19.02 27.23
N PHE A 189 31.21 -17.75 27.51
CA PHE A 189 31.66 -16.77 26.54
C PHE A 189 33.17 -16.54 26.74
N ASN A 190 33.97 -16.87 25.72
CA ASN A 190 35.42 -16.71 25.74
C ASN A 190 35.82 -15.38 25.07
N ASP A 191 37.08 -14.97 25.24
CA ASP A 191 37.64 -13.77 24.59
C ASP A 191 37.49 -13.84 23.06
N GLU A 192 37.00 -12.74 22.48
CA GLU A 192 36.68 -12.62 21.05
C GLU A 192 37.94 -12.69 20.21
N VAL A 193 38.96 -11.89 20.56
CA VAL A 193 40.19 -11.75 19.78
C VAL A 193 40.92 -13.09 19.68
N GLU A 194 41.09 -13.78 20.80
CA GLU A 194 41.75 -15.08 20.83
C GLU A 194 40.96 -16.16 20.09
N SER A 195 39.63 -16.15 20.21
CA SER A 195 38.76 -17.11 19.51
C SER A 195 38.77 -16.90 17.99
N ILE A 196 38.73 -15.65 17.53
CA ILE A 196 38.80 -15.30 16.11
C ILE A 196 40.18 -15.68 15.54
N LYS A 197 41.28 -15.40 16.25
CA LYS A 197 42.63 -15.82 15.82
C LYS A 197 42.72 -17.32 15.59
N ILE A 198 42.12 -18.13 16.47
CA ILE A 198 42.11 -19.59 16.35
C ILE A 198 41.37 -20.02 15.09
N GLU A 199 40.19 -19.45 14.82
CA GLU A 199 39.39 -19.81 13.65
C GLU A 199 40.02 -19.33 12.34
N VAL A 200 40.57 -18.11 12.28
CA VAL A 200 41.35 -17.60 11.13
C VAL A 200 42.51 -18.54 10.82
N LYS A 201 43.30 -18.94 11.83
CA LYS A 201 44.43 -19.87 11.64
C LYS A 201 43.99 -21.21 11.05
N LYS A 202 42.81 -21.71 11.45
CA LYS A 202 42.23 -22.95 10.91
C LYS A 202 41.81 -22.78 9.44
N LEU A 203 41.13 -21.69 9.12
CA LEU A 203 40.62 -21.42 7.76
C LEU A 203 41.75 -21.09 6.76
N LYS A 204 42.84 -20.44 7.19
CA LYS A 204 44.03 -20.22 6.35
C LYS A 204 44.68 -21.53 5.89
N LYS A 205 44.67 -22.58 6.72
CA LYS A 205 45.23 -23.89 6.36
C LYS A 205 44.53 -24.58 5.19
N ILE A 206 43.28 -24.23 4.91
CA ILE A 206 42.49 -24.75 3.78
C ILE A 206 42.43 -23.77 2.60
N GLY A 207 43.30 -22.76 2.59
CA GLY A 207 43.52 -21.85 1.46
C GLY A 207 42.58 -20.65 1.38
N ILE A 208 41.90 -20.28 2.47
CA ILE A 208 41.09 -19.04 2.51
C ILE A 208 42.00 -17.85 2.81
N ASN A 209 41.71 -16.73 2.14
CA ASN A 209 42.49 -15.51 2.25
C ASN A 209 41.67 -14.21 2.28
N ILE A 210 40.34 -14.28 2.36
CA ILE A 210 39.47 -13.12 2.64
C ILE A 210 38.64 -13.45 3.87
N PHE A 211 38.71 -12.60 4.90
CA PHE A 211 38.08 -12.82 6.20
C PHE A 211 37.26 -11.63 6.67
N ILE A 212 36.00 -11.91 7.04
CA ILE A 212 35.08 -10.96 7.66
C ILE A 212 34.80 -11.44 9.09
N ALA A 213 35.07 -10.60 10.07
CA ALA A 213 34.57 -10.80 11.43
C ALA A 213 33.17 -10.14 11.53
N LEU A 214 32.17 -10.89 11.98
CA LEU A 214 30.78 -10.43 12.12
C LEU A 214 30.34 -10.66 13.57
N GLY A 215 29.98 -9.62 14.32
CA GLY A 215 29.66 -9.85 15.72
C GLY A 215 29.28 -8.65 16.55
N HIS A 216 29.12 -8.90 17.85
CA HIS A 216 28.38 -8.04 18.75
C HIS A 216 29.13 -7.76 20.06
N SER A 217 30.19 -6.95 19.97
CA SER A 217 31.03 -6.58 21.14
C SER A 217 31.32 -5.10 21.30
N GLY A 218 30.82 -4.26 20.41
CA GLY A 218 31.01 -2.82 20.47
C GLY A 218 32.24 -2.33 19.70
N PHE A 219 32.17 -1.08 19.27
CA PHE A 219 33.12 -0.49 18.33
C PHE A 219 34.58 -0.51 18.82
N ASP A 220 34.82 -0.33 20.12
CA ASP A 220 36.18 -0.42 20.69
C ASP A 220 36.76 -1.84 20.57
N ILE A 221 35.94 -2.87 20.78
CA ILE A 221 36.36 -4.26 20.62
C ILE A 221 36.47 -4.61 19.14
N ASP A 222 35.61 -4.07 18.28
CA ASP A 222 35.71 -4.22 16.82
C ASP A 222 37.05 -3.67 16.29
N ASN A 223 37.45 -2.48 16.76
CA ASN A 223 38.77 -1.91 16.46
C ASN A 223 39.91 -2.76 17.03
N LYS A 224 39.77 -3.27 18.26
CA LYS A 224 40.76 -4.16 18.86
C LYS A 224 40.93 -5.47 18.08
N ILE A 225 39.84 -6.03 17.55
CA ILE A 225 39.86 -7.21 16.66
C ILE A 225 40.65 -6.86 15.38
N ALA A 226 40.33 -5.73 14.74
CA ALA A 226 41.02 -5.27 13.54
C ALA A 226 42.52 -5.04 13.77
N GLU A 227 42.91 -4.43 14.89
CA GLU A 227 44.31 -4.18 15.25
C GLU A 227 45.09 -5.45 15.57
N ASN A 228 44.50 -6.38 16.33
CA ASN A 228 45.20 -7.55 16.86
C ASN A 228 45.16 -8.76 15.92
N ILE A 229 44.37 -8.71 14.85
CA ILE A 229 44.25 -9.77 13.87
C ILE A 229 44.40 -9.19 12.45
N PRO A 230 45.63 -8.87 12.00
CA PRO A 230 45.87 -8.26 10.68
C PRO A 230 45.38 -9.10 9.49
N ASP A 231 45.06 -10.38 9.71
CA ASP A 231 44.47 -11.29 8.73
C ASP A 231 42.96 -11.06 8.51
N ILE A 232 42.28 -10.27 9.35
CA ILE A 232 40.89 -9.87 9.12
C ILE A 232 40.87 -8.67 8.17
N ASP A 233 40.04 -8.74 7.13
CA ASP A 233 39.92 -7.66 6.15
C ASP A 233 38.78 -6.70 6.47
N ILE A 234 37.67 -7.23 7.01
CA ILE A 234 36.49 -6.44 7.39
C ILE A 234 35.98 -6.89 8.76
N VAL A 235 35.63 -5.94 9.62
CA VAL A 235 34.87 -6.15 10.86
C VAL A 235 33.52 -5.48 10.73
N VAL A 236 32.44 -6.26 10.84
CA VAL A 236 31.05 -5.81 10.84
C VAL A 236 30.49 -5.99 12.25
N GLY A 237 30.32 -4.86 12.96
CA GLY A 237 30.03 -4.84 14.39
C GLY A 237 28.61 -4.40 14.77
N GLY A 238 28.31 -4.43 16.07
CA GLY A 238 27.08 -3.95 16.71
C GLY A 238 27.29 -3.58 18.19
N HIS A 239 26.22 -3.59 19.00
CA HIS A 239 26.18 -3.41 20.47
C HIS A 239 26.16 -1.96 20.94
N THR A 240 27.10 -1.17 20.42
CA THR A 240 27.34 0.21 20.87
C THR A 240 26.50 1.26 20.15
N ASN A 241 25.66 0.82 19.20
CA ASN A 241 24.86 1.69 18.33
C ASN A 241 25.70 2.76 17.61
N THR A 242 26.92 2.42 17.18
CA THR A 242 27.88 3.40 16.65
C THR A 242 27.44 3.88 15.28
N PHE A 243 27.32 5.20 15.12
CA PHE A 243 27.08 5.84 13.84
C PHE A 243 28.41 6.28 13.23
N LEU A 244 28.71 5.77 12.03
CA LEU A 244 29.90 6.10 11.25
C LEU A 244 29.45 6.79 9.96
N TRP A 245 30.09 7.89 9.59
CA TRP A 245 29.66 8.70 8.44
C TRP A 245 30.78 9.57 7.87
N ASN A 246 30.78 9.77 6.55
CA ASN A 246 31.68 10.68 5.85
C ASN A 246 30.97 11.99 5.48
N GLY A 247 31.51 13.13 5.88
CA GLY A 247 30.95 14.45 5.54
C GLY A 247 29.72 14.82 6.36
N GLU A 248 28.78 15.55 5.74
CA GLU A 248 27.55 16.01 6.42
C GLU A 248 26.54 14.87 6.56
N GLN A 249 26.09 14.62 7.79
CA GLN A 249 25.15 13.55 8.13
C GLN A 249 23.72 13.86 7.67
N PRO A 250 22.90 12.86 7.33
CA PRO A 250 21.56 13.06 6.76
C PRO A 250 20.48 13.18 7.84
N SER A 251 20.85 13.03 9.12
CA SER A 251 19.94 13.08 10.27
C SER A 251 20.68 13.54 11.53
N ASN A 252 20.08 13.33 12.71
CA ASN A 252 20.55 13.93 13.96
C ASN A 252 21.67 13.14 14.66
N GLU A 253 22.05 11.97 14.16
CA GLU A 253 23.11 11.17 14.76
C GLU A 253 24.48 11.83 14.54
N VAL A 254 25.28 11.89 15.60
CA VAL A 254 26.64 12.45 15.52
C VAL A 254 27.61 11.34 15.13
N PRO A 255 28.36 11.47 14.02
CA PRO A 255 29.34 10.47 13.62
C PRO A 255 30.44 10.32 14.66
N VAL A 256 30.77 9.07 15.00
CA VAL A 256 31.87 8.73 15.92
C VAL A 256 33.21 8.71 15.18
N ASP A 257 33.20 8.20 13.95
CA ASP A 257 34.35 8.10 13.05
C ASP A 257 33.85 8.07 11.59
N GLU A 258 34.77 8.04 10.63
CA GLU A 258 34.50 7.86 9.20
C GLU A 258 33.92 6.45 8.90
N TYR A 259 33.20 6.32 7.79
CA TYR A 259 32.71 5.03 7.28
C TYR A 259 33.46 4.59 6.01
N PRO A 260 34.09 3.40 5.99
CA PRO A 260 34.46 2.58 7.14
C PRO A 260 35.58 3.25 7.95
N ALA A 261 35.70 2.90 9.24
CA ALA A 261 36.92 3.21 9.99
C ALA A 261 38.05 2.30 9.49
N VAL A 262 39.27 2.84 9.35
CA VAL A 262 40.38 2.13 8.67
C VAL A 262 41.56 1.91 9.61
N ILE A 263 41.87 0.64 9.87
CA ILE A 263 43.08 0.23 10.58
C ILE A 263 44.16 -0.13 9.57
N ASN A 264 45.28 0.61 9.60
CA ASN A 264 46.42 0.40 8.72
C ASN A 264 47.48 -0.47 9.40
N HIS A 265 47.92 -1.53 8.73
CA HIS A 265 48.93 -2.45 9.23
C HIS A 265 50.33 -2.13 8.71
N ARG A 266 51.36 -2.51 9.47
CA ARG A 266 52.77 -2.26 9.11
C ARG A 266 53.22 -2.92 7.81
N ASP A 267 52.55 -4.00 7.42
CA ASP A 267 52.82 -4.74 6.17
C ASP A 267 52.04 -4.20 4.97
N GLY A 268 51.33 -3.08 5.14
CA GLY A 268 50.58 -2.40 4.09
C GLY A 268 49.14 -2.91 3.91
N ARG A 269 48.70 -3.91 4.70
CA ARG A 269 47.29 -4.32 4.73
C ARG A 269 46.41 -3.29 5.42
N LYS A 270 45.11 -3.37 5.14
CA LYS A 270 44.07 -2.54 5.74
C LYS A 270 42.94 -3.43 6.25
N THR A 271 42.43 -3.12 7.43
CA THR A 271 41.19 -3.70 7.94
C THR A 271 40.13 -2.60 8.04
N LEU A 272 38.93 -2.88 7.52
CA LEU A 272 37.81 -1.94 7.50
C LEU A 272 36.83 -2.29 8.62
N VAL A 273 36.47 -1.33 9.46
CA VAL A 273 35.51 -1.54 10.57
C VAL A 273 34.24 -0.75 10.30
N VAL A 274 33.08 -1.41 10.41
CA VAL A 274 31.78 -0.81 10.12
C VAL A 274 30.71 -1.15 11.16
N GLN A 275 29.87 -0.16 11.49
CA GLN A 275 28.58 -0.30 12.16
C GLN A 275 27.55 0.59 11.46
N ALA A 276 26.25 0.35 11.67
CA ALA A 276 25.15 1.05 11.01
C ALA A 276 24.14 1.63 12.02
N PHE A 277 24.63 2.29 13.07
CA PHE A 277 23.82 2.85 14.15
C PHE A 277 22.93 1.78 14.80
N ALA A 278 21.61 1.86 14.69
CA ALA A 278 20.66 0.94 15.32
C ALA A 278 19.25 1.08 14.70
N PHE A 279 18.33 0.27 15.21
CA PHE A 279 16.88 0.42 15.05
C PHE A 279 16.38 0.28 13.62
N SER A 280 17.18 -0.33 12.74
CA SER A 280 16.97 -0.35 11.28
C SER A 280 16.88 1.04 10.65
N LYS A 281 17.32 2.11 11.33
CA LYS A 281 17.27 3.47 10.77
C LYS A 281 18.18 3.60 9.56
N TYR A 282 19.31 2.89 9.56
CA TYR A 282 20.26 2.83 8.46
C TYR A 282 20.48 1.39 7.99
N LEU A 283 20.78 1.23 6.71
CA LEU A 283 21.34 0.02 6.12
C LEU A 283 22.80 0.30 5.76
N GLY A 284 23.75 -0.39 6.39
CA GLY A 284 25.16 -0.29 6.04
C GLY A 284 25.39 -0.74 4.59
N PHE A 285 26.19 0.02 3.84
CA PHE A 285 26.55 -0.28 2.46
C PHE A 285 28.05 -0.03 2.26
N LEU A 286 28.81 -1.08 2.00
CA LEU A 286 30.26 -1.03 1.79
C LEU A 286 30.64 -1.82 0.52
N ASN A 287 31.30 -1.17 -0.43
CA ASN A 287 31.94 -1.81 -1.57
C ASN A 287 33.44 -1.94 -1.30
N VAL A 288 33.99 -3.14 -1.52
CA VAL A 288 35.41 -3.44 -1.28
C VAL A 288 35.98 -4.21 -2.47
N SER A 289 37.15 -3.81 -2.93
CA SER A 289 37.92 -4.51 -3.95
C SER A 289 39.12 -5.20 -3.31
N PHE A 290 39.32 -6.47 -3.66
CA PHE A 290 40.40 -7.31 -3.17
C PHE A 290 41.38 -7.69 -4.27
N ASP A 291 42.67 -7.77 -3.92
CA ASP A 291 43.69 -8.34 -4.80
C ASP A 291 43.62 -9.89 -4.85
N LYS A 292 44.54 -10.51 -5.61
CA LYS A 292 44.66 -11.97 -5.72
C LYS A 292 45.07 -12.65 -4.41
N LYS A 293 45.76 -11.93 -3.53
CA LYS A 293 46.18 -12.42 -2.20
C LYS A 293 45.08 -12.26 -1.16
N GLY A 294 44.01 -11.53 -1.47
CA GLY A 294 42.89 -11.26 -0.59
C GLY A 294 43.03 -9.96 0.20
N ASN A 295 43.99 -9.09 -0.12
CA ASN A 295 44.14 -7.81 0.57
C ASN A 295 43.19 -6.77 -0.03
N VAL A 296 42.65 -5.89 0.83
CA VAL A 296 41.87 -4.72 0.43
C VAL A 296 42.72 -3.73 -0.37
N VAL A 297 42.32 -3.43 -1.61
CA VAL A 297 43.00 -2.46 -2.48
C VAL A 297 42.19 -1.18 -2.70
N ASN A 298 40.86 -1.26 -2.68
CA ASN A 298 39.96 -0.12 -2.79
C ASN A 298 38.70 -0.35 -1.96
N PHE A 299 38.09 0.72 -1.47
CA PHE A 299 36.81 0.66 -0.78
C PHE A 299 36.05 1.97 -0.93
N SER A 300 34.72 1.89 -0.86
CA SER A 300 33.81 3.03 -0.85
C SER A 300 32.49 2.61 -0.21
N GLY A 301 31.73 3.56 0.32
CA GLY A 301 30.43 3.24 0.91
C GLY A 301 30.01 4.24 1.97
N GLN A 302 28.78 4.08 2.43
CA GLN A 302 28.17 4.87 3.49
C GLN A 302 26.88 4.19 3.96
N PRO A 303 26.45 4.32 5.23
CA PRO A 303 25.13 3.86 5.63
C PRO A 303 24.04 4.58 4.83
N ILE A 304 23.00 3.85 4.43
CA ILE A 304 21.85 4.38 3.70
C ILE A 304 20.76 4.68 4.72
N LEU A 305 20.33 5.94 4.82
CA LEU A 305 19.20 6.32 5.65
C LEU A 305 17.90 5.73 5.07
N LEU A 306 17.13 5.04 5.90
CA LEU A 306 15.83 4.46 5.53
C LEU A 306 14.70 5.41 5.95
N ASP A 307 14.62 6.56 5.28
CA ASP A 307 13.60 7.59 5.53
C ASP A 307 12.25 7.28 4.83
N TYR A 308 11.33 8.23 4.88
CA TYR A 308 10.01 8.17 4.27
C TYR A 308 10.03 8.05 2.73
N ASN A 309 11.15 8.38 2.07
CA ASN A 309 11.28 8.26 0.61
C ASN A 309 11.63 6.83 0.19
N VAL A 310 12.07 5.96 1.11
CA VAL A 310 12.33 4.56 0.82
C VAL A 310 11.03 3.75 0.89
N PRO A 311 10.56 3.15 -0.22
CA PRO A 311 9.40 2.28 -0.21
C PRO A 311 9.61 1.08 0.72
N GLY A 312 8.53 0.53 1.26
CA GLY A 312 8.59 -0.71 2.03
C GLY A 312 8.05 -1.91 1.25
N ASP A 313 8.65 -3.08 1.47
CA ASP A 313 8.23 -4.35 0.90
C ASP A 313 6.78 -4.69 1.28
N ALA A 314 5.93 -4.91 0.28
CA ALA A 314 4.50 -5.06 0.48
C ALA A 314 4.11 -6.37 1.17
N ALA A 315 4.89 -7.44 1.02
CA ALA A 315 4.64 -8.71 1.71
C ALA A 315 4.93 -8.57 3.21
N ILE A 316 6.02 -7.89 3.56
CA ILE A 316 6.36 -7.54 4.94
C ILE A 316 5.30 -6.60 5.52
N LYS A 317 4.88 -5.56 4.81
CA LYS A 317 3.83 -4.64 5.27
C LYS A 317 2.54 -5.37 5.61
N ARG A 318 2.07 -6.26 4.72
CA ARG A 318 0.86 -7.07 4.97
C ARG A 318 1.00 -7.97 6.19
N PHE A 319 2.15 -8.64 6.32
CA PHE A 319 2.45 -9.49 7.46
C PHE A 319 2.41 -8.69 8.78
N LEU A 320 3.10 -7.55 8.82
CA LEU A 320 3.15 -6.69 10.01
C LEU A 320 1.78 -6.06 10.30
N ALA A 321 1.04 -5.60 9.30
CA ALA A 321 -0.28 -5.00 9.49
C ALA A 321 -1.27 -5.97 10.18
N ALA A 322 -1.24 -7.26 9.82
CA ALA A 322 -2.07 -8.26 10.47
C ALA A 322 -1.75 -8.43 11.97
N LYS A 323 -0.46 -8.41 12.31
CA LYS A 323 0.04 -8.51 13.70
C LYS A 323 -0.20 -7.21 14.48
N GLU A 324 -0.08 -6.06 13.81
CA GLU A 324 -0.35 -4.73 14.38
C GLU A 324 -1.79 -4.62 14.88
N LYS A 325 -2.78 -5.19 14.17
CA LYS A 325 -4.18 -5.23 14.63
C LYS A 325 -4.31 -5.88 16.02
N ILE A 326 -3.56 -6.96 16.27
CA ILE A 326 -3.56 -7.67 17.56
C ILE A 326 -2.92 -6.80 18.65
N LEU A 327 -1.83 -6.12 18.32
CA LEU A 327 -1.17 -5.18 19.24
C LEU A 327 -2.09 -4.03 19.63
N LYS A 328 -2.76 -3.40 18.65
CA LYS A 328 -3.70 -2.30 18.90
C LYS A 328 -4.82 -2.72 19.84
N GLN A 329 -5.46 -3.85 19.57
CA GLN A 329 -6.53 -4.37 20.42
C GLN A 329 -6.10 -4.61 21.87
N LYS A 330 -4.86 -5.03 22.09
CA LYS A 330 -4.37 -5.44 23.42
C LYS A 330 -3.70 -4.31 24.20
N TYR A 331 -3.02 -3.39 23.52
CA TYR A 331 -2.07 -2.47 24.15
C TYR A 331 -2.32 -0.99 23.86
N ASP A 332 -3.20 -0.62 22.92
CA ASP A 332 -3.51 0.79 22.65
C ASP A 332 -4.60 1.34 23.57
N THR A 333 -4.98 0.58 24.61
CA THR A 333 -5.90 1.06 25.63
C THR A 333 -5.26 2.25 26.36
N PRO A 334 -5.92 3.42 26.39
CA PRO A 334 -5.43 4.57 27.14
C PRO A 334 -5.37 4.28 28.63
N ILE A 335 -4.26 4.64 29.27
CA ILE A 335 -4.07 4.51 30.72
C ILE A 335 -3.82 5.85 31.42
N GLY A 336 -3.59 6.92 30.68
CA GLY A 336 -3.42 8.28 31.22
C GLY A 336 -3.10 9.30 30.14
N LYS A 337 -2.70 10.49 30.56
CA LYS A 337 -2.14 11.55 29.71
C LYS A 337 -0.86 12.11 30.31
N THR A 338 -0.01 12.76 29.52
CA THR A 338 1.10 13.62 29.96
C THR A 338 1.04 14.97 29.25
N ASN A 339 1.30 16.04 29.99
CA ASN A 339 1.42 17.40 29.44
C ASN A 339 2.87 17.79 29.16
N VAL A 340 3.82 16.88 29.41
CA VAL A 340 5.26 17.12 29.28
C VAL A 340 5.95 15.95 28.58
N LEU A 341 7.05 16.24 27.89
CA LEU A 341 7.91 15.19 27.34
C LEU A 341 8.54 14.38 28.49
N LEU A 342 8.23 13.09 28.55
CA LEU A 342 8.96 12.15 29.39
C LEU A 342 10.15 11.62 28.59
N ASN A 343 11.30 12.28 28.72
CA ASN A 343 12.52 12.02 27.96
C ASN A 343 13.22 10.76 28.49
N GLY A 344 13.42 9.78 27.60
CA GLY A 344 14.10 8.51 27.85
C GLY A 344 15.60 8.49 27.56
N GLU A 345 16.22 9.61 27.19
CA GLU A 345 17.68 9.70 27.01
C GLU A 345 18.42 9.73 28.36
N CYS A 346 18.53 8.56 28.99
CA CYS A 346 18.85 8.43 30.40
C CYS A 346 20.25 7.88 30.71
N ARG A 347 21.14 7.76 29.72
CA ARG A 347 22.43 7.06 29.88
C ARG A 347 23.64 7.99 30.12
N ARG A 348 23.43 9.29 30.12
CA ARG A 348 24.50 10.30 30.21
C ARG A 348 24.23 11.39 31.25
N TYR A 349 22.97 11.77 31.38
CA TYR A 349 22.51 12.85 32.23
C TYR A 349 21.17 12.48 32.88
N GLU A 350 20.74 13.32 33.82
CA GLU A 350 19.41 13.24 34.41
C GLU A 350 18.34 13.40 33.32
N CYS A 351 17.34 12.51 33.32
CA CYS A 351 16.25 12.51 32.34
C CYS A 351 14.90 12.53 33.05
N SER A 352 13.88 13.18 32.46
CA SER A 352 12.56 13.27 33.08
C SER A 352 11.85 11.92 33.24
N MET A 353 12.06 10.97 32.32
CA MET A 353 11.53 9.61 32.47
C MET A 353 12.16 8.87 33.66
N GLY A 354 13.47 9.03 33.86
CA GLY A 354 14.21 8.42 34.96
C GLY A 354 13.78 8.94 36.33
N ASN A 355 13.60 10.26 36.43
CA ASN A 355 13.04 10.89 37.63
C ASN A 355 11.63 10.35 37.91
N PHE A 356 10.76 10.35 36.89
CA PHE A 356 9.40 9.81 37.02
C PHE A 356 9.38 8.35 37.51
N LEU A 357 10.16 7.47 36.89
CA LEU A 357 10.18 6.05 37.25
C LEU A 357 10.70 5.80 38.67
N THR A 358 11.76 6.50 39.07
CA THR A 358 12.32 6.37 40.42
C THR A 358 11.42 6.99 41.49
N ASP A 359 10.69 8.06 41.18
CA ASP A 359 9.64 8.60 42.04
C ASP A 359 8.47 7.62 42.20
N VAL A 360 8.04 6.95 41.12
CA VAL A 360 7.02 5.90 41.17
C VAL A 360 7.45 4.74 42.07
N ILE A 361 8.72 4.32 42.01
CA ILE A 361 9.26 3.28 42.89
C ILE A 361 9.10 3.66 44.37
N VAL A 362 9.54 4.87 44.75
CA VAL A 362 9.42 5.37 46.13
C VAL A 362 7.95 5.52 46.54
N TYR A 363 7.12 6.11 45.66
CA TYR A 363 5.70 6.31 45.91
C TYR A 363 4.97 4.99 46.17
N SER A 364 5.23 3.96 45.36
CA SER A 364 4.53 2.68 45.43
C SER A 364 4.77 1.97 46.76
N VAL A 365 6.03 1.91 47.19
CA VAL A 365 6.41 1.32 48.48
C VAL A 365 5.87 2.14 49.64
N ALA A 366 5.92 3.47 49.53
CA ALA A 366 5.36 4.37 50.55
C ALA A 366 3.84 4.20 50.71
N ASN A 367 3.11 4.12 49.59
CA ASN A 367 1.66 4.00 49.59
C ASN A 367 1.21 2.64 50.15
N GLU A 368 1.84 1.55 49.76
CA GLU A 368 1.50 0.21 50.28
C GLU A 368 1.77 0.10 51.78
N ALA A 369 2.90 0.62 52.25
CA ALA A 369 3.18 0.63 53.68
C ALA A 369 2.14 1.46 54.44
N ARG A 370 1.75 2.63 53.91
CA ARG A 370 0.70 3.48 54.49
C ARG A 370 -0.63 2.74 54.61
N MET A 371 -1.04 2.01 53.56
CA MET A 371 -2.26 1.19 53.58
C MET A 371 -2.22 0.09 54.65
N ASN A 372 -1.01 -0.41 54.97
CA ASN A 372 -0.78 -1.41 56.00
C ASN A 372 -0.48 -0.82 57.40
N GLY A 373 -0.78 0.47 57.63
CA GLY A 373 -0.53 1.15 58.92
C GLY A 373 0.95 1.34 59.26
N LYS A 374 1.86 1.19 58.30
CA LYS A 374 3.30 1.39 58.43
C LYS A 374 3.72 2.70 57.77
N ASN A 375 4.85 3.26 58.18
CA ASN A 375 5.39 4.46 57.56
C ASN A 375 6.47 4.12 56.51
N GLY A 376 6.04 3.73 55.30
CA GLY A 376 6.96 3.24 54.26
C GLY A 376 7.84 4.31 53.66
N PHE A 377 7.32 5.53 53.50
CA PHE A 377 8.11 6.66 53.01
C PHE A 377 9.31 6.95 53.93
N CYS A 378 9.09 6.90 55.25
CA CYS A 378 10.15 7.01 56.24
C CYS A 378 11.21 5.92 56.09
N LYS A 379 10.78 4.67 55.83
CA LYS A 379 11.70 3.54 55.79
C LYS A 379 12.55 3.52 54.52
N TYR A 380 11.98 3.89 53.37
CA TYR A 380 12.63 3.84 52.05
C TYR A 380 12.52 5.19 51.34
N PRO A 381 13.35 6.19 51.71
CA PRO A 381 13.20 7.57 51.24
C PRO A 381 13.79 7.85 49.85
N ALA A 382 14.46 6.87 49.23
CA ALA A 382 15.22 7.06 48.00
C ALA A 382 15.23 5.80 47.12
N ALA A 383 15.37 6.00 45.82
CA ALA A 383 15.46 4.93 44.82
C ALA A 383 16.49 5.27 43.73
N PHE A 384 17.02 4.25 43.08
CA PHE A 384 17.84 4.41 41.87
C PHE A 384 17.51 3.31 40.84
N MET A 385 17.76 3.60 39.56
CA MET A 385 17.61 2.67 38.44
C MET A 385 18.60 3.03 37.33
N ASN A 386 19.13 2.05 36.61
CA ASN A 386 20.05 2.25 35.50
C ASN A 386 19.30 2.76 34.24
N GLY A 387 19.91 3.70 33.52
CA GLY A 387 19.38 4.28 32.30
C GLY A 387 19.27 3.26 31.16
N GLY A 388 20.07 2.19 31.18
CA GLY A 388 19.96 1.05 30.26
C GLY A 388 18.61 0.34 30.34
N GLY A 389 17.94 0.41 31.50
CA GLY A 389 16.60 -0.13 31.73
C GLY A 389 15.47 0.73 31.15
N ILE A 390 15.76 1.95 30.65
CA ILE A 390 14.78 2.90 30.09
C ILE A 390 14.98 2.97 28.57
N ARG A 391 13.97 2.55 27.80
CA ARG A 391 14.17 2.23 26.37
C ARG A 391 13.53 3.18 25.37
N ALA A 392 12.69 4.11 25.82
CA ALA A 392 12.04 5.08 24.95
C ALA A 392 11.57 6.32 25.72
N SER A 393 11.17 7.35 24.96
CA SER A 393 10.45 8.51 25.47
C SER A 393 8.94 8.36 25.28
N ILE A 394 8.17 9.24 25.93
CA ILE A 394 6.74 9.45 25.67
C ILE A 394 6.52 10.93 25.37
N ASP A 395 6.10 11.26 24.15
CA ASP A 395 5.90 12.64 23.73
C ASP A 395 4.47 13.15 24.01
N HIS A 396 4.36 14.17 24.86
CA HIS A 396 3.11 14.89 25.12
C HIS A 396 2.43 15.50 23.88
N LYS A 397 3.15 15.72 22.78
CA LYS A 397 2.55 16.27 21.55
C LYS A 397 1.83 15.20 20.73
N LYS A 398 2.12 13.92 20.96
CA LYS A 398 1.47 12.81 20.27
C LYS A 398 0.12 12.52 20.91
N ASN A 399 -0.92 12.36 20.08
CA ASN A 399 -2.29 11.99 20.51
C ASN A 399 -2.81 12.84 21.69
N ASP A 400 -2.57 14.16 21.69
CA ASP A 400 -2.97 15.07 22.79
C ASP A 400 -2.47 14.59 24.17
N GLY A 401 -1.24 14.11 24.19
CA GLY A 401 -0.54 13.62 25.38
C GLY A 401 -1.01 12.27 25.90
N GLN A 402 -1.88 11.56 25.17
CA GLN A 402 -2.42 10.27 25.60
C GLN A 402 -1.31 9.21 25.76
N ILE A 403 -1.31 8.57 26.93
CA ILE A 403 -0.41 7.46 27.25
C ILE A 403 -1.20 6.15 27.15
N THR A 404 -0.70 5.23 26.35
CA THR A 404 -1.25 3.87 26.23
C THR A 404 -0.40 2.85 26.98
N LEU A 405 -0.93 1.64 27.17
CA LEU A 405 -0.14 0.52 27.70
C LEU A 405 1.04 0.18 26.77
N ARG A 406 0.88 0.33 25.45
CA ARG A 406 1.96 0.18 24.47
C ARG A 406 3.12 1.12 24.76
N ASP A 407 2.84 2.38 25.07
CA ASP A 407 3.88 3.38 25.36
C ASP A 407 4.69 2.98 26.60
N VAL A 408 4.04 2.51 27.67
CA VAL A 408 4.74 2.08 28.89
C VAL A 408 5.58 0.82 28.66
N LEU A 409 5.05 -0.17 27.92
CA LEU A 409 5.79 -1.38 27.56
C LEU A 409 7.00 -1.08 26.68
N ARG A 410 6.91 -0.05 25.83
CA ARG A 410 8.04 0.42 25.02
C ARG A 410 9.13 1.04 25.89
N VAL A 411 8.78 1.74 26.97
CA VAL A 411 9.74 2.33 27.92
C VAL A 411 10.36 1.24 28.81
N LEU A 412 9.54 0.32 29.33
CA LEU A 412 9.89 -0.75 30.27
C LEU A 412 9.52 -2.13 29.70
N PRO A 413 10.33 -2.71 28.80
CA PRO A 413 10.00 -3.98 28.16
C PRO A 413 10.18 -5.19 29.08
N TRP A 414 10.88 -5.04 30.21
CA TRP A 414 11.13 -6.10 31.20
C TRP A 414 10.19 -6.00 32.41
N LYS A 415 9.84 -7.15 32.98
CA LYS A 415 9.00 -7.28 34.18
C LYS A 415 9.82 -7.18 35.46
N ASN A 416 10.63 -6.14 35.58
CA ASN A 416 11.48 -5.94 36.75
C ASN A 416 10.64 -5.80 38.03
N GLU A 417 11.14 -6.34 39.13
CA GLU A 417 10.54 -6.21 40.46
C GLU A 417 11.24 -5.12 41.27
N ILE A 418 10.53 -4.50 42.21
CA ILE A 418 11.10 -3.51 43.12
C ILE A 418 11.76 -4.24 44.30
N PHE A 419 13.04 -3.96 44.53
CA PHE A 419 13.83 -4.51 45.62
C PHE A 419 14.25 -3.39 46.58
N ALA A 420 14.22 -3.70 47.87
CA ALA A 420 14.76 -2.84 48.92
C ALA A 420 16.13 -3.37 49.37
N LEU A 421 17.12 -2.48 49.44
CA LEU A 421 18.47 -2.78 49.89
C LEU A 421 18.77 -2.07 51.22
N GLU A 422 19.37 -2.80 52.15
CA GLU A 422 19.99 -2.24 53.36
C GLU A 422 21.50 -2.11 53.12
N ILE A 423 21.91 -0.96 52.59
CA ILE A 423 23.26 -0.74 52.02
C ILE A 423 24.12 0.15 52.93
N PRO A 424 25.36 -0.23 53.27
CA PRO A 424 26.28 0.65 53.98
C PRO A 424 26.79 1.76 53.05
N GLY A 425 27.01 2.96 53.58
CA GLY A 425 27.28 4.15 52.78
C GLY A 425 28.52 4.07 51.89
N HIS A 426 29.56 3.32 52.29
CA HIS A 426 30.74 3.12 51.43
C HIS A 426 30.40 2.30 50.17
N ILE A 427 29.55 1.27 50.26
CA ILE A 427 29.08 0.54 49.07
C ILE A 427 28.15 1.42 48.24
N LEU A 428 27.29 2.23 48.88
CA LEU A 428 26.44 3.17 48.15
C LEU A 428 27.27 4.20 47.36
N LYS A 429 28.39 4.69 47.90
CA LYS A 429 29.32 5.53 47.14
C LYS A 429 29.92 4.77 45.96
N LEU A 430 30.33 3.51 46.14
CA LEU A 430 30.83 2.66 45.06
C LEU A 430 29.79 2.44 43.94
N VAL A 431 28.51 2.31 44.29
CA VAL A 431 27.40 2.24 43.32
C VAL A 431 27.36 3.49 42.45
N PHE A 432 27.45 4.68 43.05
CA PHE A 432 27.46 5.94 42.30
C PHE A 432 28.78 6.18 41.53
N GLU A 433 29.93 5.67 42.01
CA GLU A 433 31.19 5.66 41.25
C GLU A 433 31.09 4.77 40.00
N HIS A 434 30.52 3.57 40.15
CA HIS A 434 30.32 2.62 39.05
C HIS A 434 29.39 3.20 37.97
N SER A 435 28.34 3.91 38.39
CA SER A 435 27.38 4.60 37.50
C SER A 435 28.04 5.50 36.46
N VAL A 436 29.21 6.04 36.74
CA VAL A 436 29.93 6.94 35.83
C VAL A 436 31.29 6.39 35.44
N SER A 437 31.55 5.09 35.65
CA SER A 437 32.85 4.48 35.40
C SER A 437 33.24 4.49 33.92
N LYS A 438 32.32 4.11 33.02
CA LYS A 438 32.54 4.17 31.56
C LYS A 438 32.16 5.54 30.94
N LEU A 439 31.68 6.50 31.74
CA LEU A 439 31.24 7.80 31.23
C LEU A 439 32.41 8.79 31.12
N HIS A 440 32.78 9.18 29.90
CA HIS A 440 33.68 10.31 29.63
C HIS A 440 32.98 11.40 28.79
N PRO A 441 33.47 12.66 28.84
CA PRO A 441 32.89 13.75 28.07
C PRO A 441 32.77 13.45 26.57
N ASN A 442 33.73 12.72 26.02
CA ASN A 442 33.81 12.38 24.60
C ASN A 442 33.36 10.95 24.28
N THR A 443 32.89 10.17 25.26
CA THR A 443 32.46 8.80 25.00
C THR A 443 31.21 8.81 24.13
N THR A 444 31.23 8.09 23.01
CA THR A 444 30.07 7.90 22.15
C THR A 444 29.30 6.63 22.51
N ASP A 445 29.97 5.64 23.11
CA ASP A 445 29.37 4.47 23.74
C ASP A 445 28.72 4.78 25.10
N LEU A 446 27.40 4.98 25.08
CA LEU A 446 26.62 5.23 26.29
C LEU A 446 26.20 3.92 26.97
N TYR A 447 27.11 3.42 27.82
CA TYR A 447 26.87 2.25 28.67
C TYR A 447 25.62 2.41 29.56
N GLY A 448 24.89 1.30 29.77
CA GLY A 448 23.59 1.29 30.45
C GLY A 448 23.62 1.68 31.94
N ALA A 449 24.77 1.58 32.61
CA ALA A 449 24.87 1.67 34.07
C ALA A 449 24.57 3.05 34.67
N PHE A 450 24.47 4.13 33.90
CA PHE A 450 24.22 5.46 34.47
C PHE A 450 22.92 5.51 35.28
N LEU A 451 22.96 5.94 36.54
CA LEU A 451 21.82 5.89 37.46
C LEU A 451 20.94 7.13 37.38
N GLN A 452 19.65 6.89 37.15
CA GLN A 452 18.56 7.81 37.43
C GLN A 452 18.10 7.63 38.88
N VAL A 453 17.63 8.69 39.54
CA VAL A 453 17.47 8.70 41.00
C VAL A 453 16.26 9.46 41.50
N SER A 454 15.70 8.99 42.62
CA SER A 454 14.78 9.75 43.48
C SER A 454 15.33 9.79 44.90
N GLY A 455 15.18 10.92 45.59
CA GLY A 455 15.66 11.08 46.97
C GLY A 455 17.19 11.17 47.11
N PHE A 456 17.94 11.33 46.02
CA PHE A 456 19.38 11.58 46.02
C PHE A 456 19.72 12.97 45.47
N LYS A 457 20.88 13.51 45.86
CA LYS A 457 21.56 14.62 45.17
C LYS A 457 23.02 14.24 45.02
N VAL A 458 23.46 14.00 43.78
CA VAL A 458 24.82 13.61 43.45
C VAL A 458 25.50 14.68 42.61
N LYS A 459 26.80 14.89 42.82
CA LYS A 459 27.65 15.70 41.95
C LYS A 459 28.87 14.90 41.53
N TYR A 460 29.12 14.88 40.23
CA TYR A 460 30.25 14.18 39.63
C TYR A 460 31.33 15.15 39.16
N ASP A 461 32.57 14.67 39.15
CA ASP A 461 33.72 15.31 38.50
C ASP A 461 34.40 14.26 37.61
N LEU A 462 34.00 14.23 36.34
CA LEU A 462 34.49 13.26 35.35
C LEU A 462 35.97 13.46 34.99
N SER A 463 36.60 14.56 35.42
CA SER A 463 38.05 14.78 35.25
C SER A 463 38.89 13.92 36.21
N LYS A 464 38.24 13.32 37.23
CA LYS A 464 38.94 12.50 38.23
C LYS A 464 39.09 11.04 37.79
N PRO A 465 40.12 10.34 38.31
CA PRO A 465 40.27 8.91 38.13
C PRO A 465 39.03 8.13 38.59
N LEU A 466 38.85 6.92 38.04
CA LEU A 466 37.81 6.00 38.46
C LEU A 466 37.86 5.77 39.97
N GLY A 467 36.70 5.75 40.62
CA GLY A 467 36.58 5.63 42.07
C GLY A 467 36.76 6.93 42.85
N GLN A 468 36.98 8.06 42.17
CA GLN A 468 37.05 9.40 42.78
C GLN A 468 36.17 10.43 42.06
N ARG A 469 35.21 9.99 41.24
CA ARG A 469 34.36 10.85 40.43
C ARG A 469 33.19 11.41 41.23
N VAL A 470 32.76 10.79 42.33
CA VAL A 470 31.68 11.26 43.20
C VAL A 470 32.22 12.34 44.15
N ARG A 471 31.92 13.60 43.85
CA ARG A 471 32.32 14.75 44.69
C ARG A 471 31.39 14.98 45.87
N GLN A 472 30.11 14.73 45.66
CA GLN A 472 29.09 14.89 46.68
C GLN A 472 28.01 13.86 46.44
N LEU A 473 27.65 13.13 47.50
CA LEU A 473 26.47 12.27 47.51
C LEU A 473 25.66 12.58 48.76
N LYS A 474 24.43 13.04 48.55
CA LYS A 474 23.45 13.29 49.59
C LYS A 474 22.22 12.43 49.37
N ILE A 475 21.61 11.97 50.46
CA ILE A 475 20.40 11.17 50.47
C ILE A 475 19.33 11.85 51.34
N ARG A 476 18.07 11.70 50.96
CA ARG A 476 16.92 12.22 51.70
C ARG A 476 16.79 11.50 53.05
N ILE A 477 16.55 12.26 54.11
CA ILE A 477 16.43 11.71 55.47
C ILE A 477 15.10 10.95 55.62
N GLY A 478 15.18 9.68 56.02
CA GLY A 478 14.03 8.78 56.27
C GLY A 478 13.23 9.08 57.55
N LYS A 479 13.13 10.33 57.98
CA LYS A 479 12.36 10.74 59.17
C LYS A 479 11.23 11.67 58.77
N CYS A 480 10.00 11.19 58.84
CA CYS A 480 8.83 11.88 58.28
C CYS A 480 8.50 13.21 58.96
N CYS A 481 9.00 13.45 60.17
CA CYS A 481 8.88 14.74 60.86
C CYS A 481 9.84 15.82 60.34
N LEU A 482 10.83 15.49 59.50
CA LEU A 482 11.87 16.42 59.05
C LEU A 482 11.67 16.95 57.61
N GLY A 483 10.59 16.60 56.92
CA GLY A 483 10.29 17.10 55.58
C GLY A 483 11.28 16.63 54.49
N ARG A 484 11.49 17.44 53.44
CA ARG A 484 12.42 17.16 52.31
C ARG A 484 13.87 17.57 52.65
N GLN A 485 14.40 17.09 53.77
CA GLN A 485 15.80 17.33 54.14
C GLN A 485 16.74 16.25 53.60
N TYR A 486 17.99 16.64 53.33
CA TYR A 486 19.04 15.77 52.80
C TYR A 486 20.26 15.79 53.72
N GLU A 487 20.86 14.62 53.92
CA GLU A 487 22.11 14.44 54.66
C GLU A 487 23.22 13.90 53.74
N HIS A 488 24.48 14.08 54.12
CA HIS A 488 25.61 13.49 53.40
C HIS A 488 25.67 11.98 53.63
N VAL A 489 26.04 11.21 52.60
CA VAL A 489 26.26 9.77 52.76
C VAL A 489 27.58 9.52 53.50
N GLU A 490 27.46 9.00 54.72
CA GLU A 490 28.55 8.56 55.60
C GLU A 490 28.86 7.06 55.44
N ASP A 491 30.14 6.68 55.48
CA ASP A 491 30.62 5.34 55.09
C ASP A 491 30.09 4.18 55.94
N ASN A 492 29.96 4.40 57.25
CA ASN A 492 29.58 3.39 58.23
C ASN A 492 28.08 3.38 58.56
N LYS A 493 27.31 4.29 57.96
CA LYS A 493 25.87 4.38 58.16
C LYS A 493 25.15 3.50 57.13
N TYR A 494 24.12 2.80 57.57
CA TYR A 494 23.26 2.01 56.68
C TYR A 494 22.10 2.87 56.16
N TYR A 495 21.79 2.68 54.88
CA TYR A 495 20.71 3.35 54.18
C TYR A 495 19.77 2.31 53.61
N ASN A 496 18.48 2.64 53.61
CA ASN A 496 17.44 1.84 53.00
C ASN A 496 17.05 2.49 51.67
N VAL A 497 17.32 1.79 50.57
CA VAL A 497 17.15 2.34 49.21
C VAL A 497 16.41 1.33 48.35
N LEU A 498 15.67 1.81 47.36
CA LEU A 498 14.94 0.96 46.42
C LEU A 498 15.66 0.91 45.08
N THR A 499 15.58 -0.24 44.41
CA THR A 499 16.13 -0.45 43.07
C THR A 499 15.32 -1.50 42.33
N THR A 500 15.64 -1.76 41.06
CA THR A 500 15.16 -2.93 40.33
C THR A 500 15.89 -4.20 40.76
N ASP A 501 15.23 -5.34 40.62
CA ASP A 501 15.83 -6.67 40.86
C ASP A 501 17.03 -6.94 39.95
N TYR A 502 17.02 -6.43 38.71
CA TYR A 502 18.16 -6.47 37.78
C TYR A 502 19.44 -5.93 38.43
N LEU A 503 19.39 -4.72 38.99
CA LEU A 503 20.55 -4.13 39.67
C LEU A 503 20.86 -4.82 40.99
N ALA A 504 19.84 -5.19 41.77
CA ALA A 504 20.04 -5.89 43.05
C ALA A 504 20.81 -7.22 42.87
N LYS A 505 20.57 -7.93 41.76
CA LYS A 505 21.27 -9.16 41.37
C LYS A 505 22.62 -8.90 40.67
N GLY A 506 23.03 -7.65 40.55
CA GLY A 506 24.32 -7.23 40.02
C GLY A 506 24.40 -7.07 38.51
N GLY A 507 23.26 -6.88 37.82
CA GLY A 507 23.22 -6.48 36.42
C GLY A 507 23.97 -5.18 36.16
N ASP A 508 24.33 -4.90 34.91
CA ASP A 508 25.19 -3.77 34.50
C ASP A 508 26.55 -3.71 35.25
N LEU A 509 27.04 -4.86 35.74
CA LEU A 509 28.25 -5.01 36.56
C LEU A 509 28.16 -4.39 37.96
N TYR A 510 26.95 -4.21 38.51
CA TYR A 510 26.73 -3.83 39.90
C TYR A 510 26.95 -4.98 40.90
N SER A 511 28.00 -5.78 40.70
CA SER A 511 28.28 -7.01 41.46
C SER A 511 28.38 -6.79 42.97
N MET A 512 28.77 -5.58 43.40
CA MET A 512 28.82 -5.17 44.80
C MET A 512 27.46 -5.21 45.50
N LEU A 513 26.34 -5.28 44.77
CA LEU A 513 24.98 -5.37 45.31
C LEU A 513 24.55 -6.80 45.68
N ARG A 514 25.18 -7.84 45.10
CA ARG A 514 24.76 -9.26 45.27
C ARG A 514 24.79 -9.73 46.73
N GLU A 515 25.77 -9.27 47.48
CA GLU A 515 26.01 -9.64 48.88
C GLU A 515 25.30 -8.69 49.87
N ILE A 516 24.57 -7.68 49.36
CA ILE A 516 23.81 -6.76 50.20
C ILE A 516 22.50 -7.41 50.63
N LYS A 517 22.12 -7.17 51.88
CA LYS A 517 20.81 -7.60 52.38
C LYS A 517 19.70 -6.95 51.56
N GLN A 518 18.98 -7.79 50.83
CA GLN A 518 17.95 -7.40 49.89
C GLN A 518 16.59 -8.01 50.28
N ILE A 519 15.52 -7.26 50.05
CA ILE A 519 14.13 -7.68 50.29
C ILE A 519 13.36 -7.44 49.01
N ASN A 520 12.77 -8.50 48.44
CA ASN A 520 11.80 -8.34 47.36
C ASN A 520 10.53 -7.71 47.93
N MET A 521 10.11 -6.58 47.36
CA MET A 521 8.90 -5.90 47.78
C MET A 521 7.63 -6.60 47.25
N ASN A 522 7.76 -7.61 46.39
CA ASN A 522 6.69 -8.30 45.68
C ASN A 522 5.82 -7.34 44.86
N MET A 523 6.46 -6.34 44.25
CA MET A 523 5.82 -5.33 43.42
C MET A 523 6.49 -5.31 42.06
N GLY A 524 5.73 -5.59 40.99
CA GLY A 524 6.19 -5.39 39.62
C GLY A 524 6.27 -3.90 39.30
N LEU A 525 7.42 -3.42 38.82
CA LEU A 525 7.64 -2.02 38.47
C LEU A 525 6.66 -1.56 37.39
N LEU A 526 6.50 -2.36 36.34
CA LEU A 526 5.60 -2.06 35.22
C LEU A 526 4.16 -1.82 35.71
N ASP A 527 3.63 -2.72 36.54
CA ASP A 527 2.27 -2.62 37.06
C ASP A 527 2.08 -1.36 37.92
N LYS A 528 3.10 -1.03 38.72
CA LYS A 528 3.08 0.17 39.57
C LYS A 528 3.17 1.48 38.78
N VAL A 529 3.91 1.49 37.67
CA VAL A 529 3.91 2.62 36.73
C VAL A 529 2.54 2.81 36.11
N ILE A 530 1.90 1.73 35.63
CA ILE A 530 0.55 1.78 35.05
C ILE A 530 -0.47 2.26 36.09
N GLU A 531 -0.41 1.73 37.31
CA GLU A 531 -1.28 2.14 38.43
C GLU A 531 -1.11 3.64 38.71
N PHE A 532 0.13 4.11 38.82
CA PHE A 532 0.44 5.51 39.10
C PHE A 532 -0.07 6.44 38.00
N MET A 533 0.18 6.12 36.73
CA MET A 533 -0.26 6.92 35.59
C MET A 533 -1.78 7.04 35.51
N LYS A 534 -2.52 5.97 35.83
CA LYS A 534 -4.00 6.00 35.92
C LYS A 534 -4.49 6.92 37.03
N GLN A 535 -3.82 6.92 38.16
CA GLN A 535 -4.21 7.73 39.33
C GLN A 535 -3.84 9.21 39.20
N HIS A 536 -2.81 9.55 38.42
CA HIS A 536 -2.21 10.89 38.36
C HIS A 536 -2.21 11.50 36.94
N SER A 537 -3.26 11.25 36.17
CA SER A 537 -3.43 11.79 34.82
C SER A 537 -4.09 13.19 34.84
N PRO A 538 -3.57 14.20 34.10
CA PRO A 538 -2.36 14.16 33.30
C PRO A 538 -1.08 14.25 34.14
N ILE A 539 -0.05 13.52 33.73
CA ILE A 539 1.30 13.66 34.26
C ILE A 539 1.82 15.05 33.88
N THR A 540 2.24 15.80 34.88
CA THR A 540 2.80 17.14 34.72
C THR A 540 4.16 17.19 35.40
N ASN A 541 4.95 18.25 35.13
CA ASN A 541 6.12 18.56 35.93
C ASN A 541 5.67 18.99 37.34
N HIS A 542 5.38 18.06 38.23
CA HIS A 542 5.10 18.37 39.62
C HIS A 542 6.37 18.20 40.48
N GLU A 543 7.08 19.31 40.70
CA GLU A 543 7.62 19.57 42.02
C GLU A 543 6.49 20.14 42.89
N PHE A 544 6.22 19.51 44.03
CA PHE A 544 5.48 20.12 45.12
C PHE A 544 6.20 21.40 45.58
N VAL A 545 5.69 22.60 45.22
CA VAL A 545 5.52 23.83 46.05
C VAL A 545 4.89 24.93 45.15
N THR A 546 3.83 25.55 45.66
CA THR A 546 3.11 26.71 45.13
C THR A 546 3.94 28.01 45.13
N MET A 547 3.84 28.84 44.08
CA MET A 547 3.38 30.24 44.21
C MET A 547 3.13 30.93 42.86
N ASN A 548 2.03 31.69 42.85
CA ASN A 548 1.44 32.50 41.79
C ASN A 548 2.41 33.27 40.88
N VAL A 549 2.14 33.22 39.57
CA VAL A 549 2.40 34.34 38.66
C VAL A 549 1.23 34.45 37.66
N ILE A 550 0.45 35.51 37.81
CA ILE A 550 -0.43 36.07 36.78
C ILE A 550 0.47 36.78 35.78
N VAL A 551 0.42 36.41 34.50
CA VAL A 551 0.90 37.27 33.41
C VAL A 551 -0.19 37.46 32.37
N ILE A 552 -0.46 38.73 32.18
CA ILE A 552 -1.44 39.40 31.35
C ILE A 552 -1.08 39.23 29.88
N ASN A 553 -2.11 38.99 29.06
CA ASN A 553 -2.11 39.14 27.60
C ASN A 553 -1.42 40.46 27.19
N ILE A 554 -0.33 40.37 26.42
CA ILE A 554 0.05 41.44 25.49
C ILE A 554 0.36 40.80 24.14
N ILE A 555 -0.64 40.90 23.29
CA ILE A 555 -0.56 40.76 21.84
C ILE A 555 0.36 41.86 21.30
N ILE A 556 1.38 41.49 20.54
CA ILE A 556 2.00 42.36 19.53
C ILE A 556 2.08 41.55 18.25
N PHE A 557 1.04 41.67 17.42
CA PHE A 557 1.06 41.26 16.02
C PHE A 557 1.95 42.22 15.26
N TYR A 558 3.01 41.68 14.65
CA TYR A 558 3.64 42.31 13.50
C TYR A 558 2.77 41.98 12.27
N LEU A 559 2.18 43.02 11.68
CA LEU A 559 1.47 42.96 10.40
C LEU A 559 2.50 42.75 9.28
N ALA A 560 2.68 41.50 8.87
CA ALA A 560 2.89 41.18 7.47
C ALA A 560 1.63 40.44 7.02
N SER A 561 0.81 41.07 6.18
CA SER A 561 -0.35 40.42 5.58
C SER A 561 0.15 39.32 4.63
N THR A 562 0.38 38.13 5.17
CA THR A 562 0.56 36.93 4.35
C THR A 562 -0.83 36.47 3.95
N VAL A 563 -1.19 36.65 2.68
CA VAL A 563 -2.41 36.07 2.10
C VAL A 563 -2.36 34.57 2.34
N HIS A 564 -3.30 34.03 3.11
CA HIS A 564 -3.34 32.59 3.38
C HIS A 564 -4.06 31.90 2.21
N LEU A 565 -3.32 31.23 1.33
CA LEU A 565 -3.90 30.44 0.23
C LEU A 565 -3.95 28.97 0.63
N PHE A 566 -5.09 28.31 0.41
CA PHE A 566 -5.27 26.88 0.62
C PHE A 566 -5.04 26.13 -0.69
N GLN A 567 -4.10 25.17 -0.71
CA GLN A 567 -3.85 24.34 -1.89
C GLN A 567 -4.55 22.99 -1.77
N LEU A 568 -5.36 22.66 -2.77
CA LEU A 568 -5.97 21.34 -2.96
C LEU A 568 -5.43 20.70 -4.23
N THR A 569 -5.03 19.44 -4.15
CA THR A 569 -4.68 18.65 -5.34
C THR A 569 -5.61 17.45 -5.42
N ILE A 570 -6.25 17.30 -6.58
CA ILE A 570 -7.23 16.27 -6.90
C ILE A 570 -6.64 15.35 -7.95
N LEU A 571 -6.67 14.05 -7.66
CA LEU A 571 -6.54 13.00 -8.64
C LEU A 571 -7.93 12.45 -8.96
N HIS A 572 -8.23 12.22 -10.23
CA HIS A 572 -9.51 11.61 -10.57
C HIS A 572 -9.47 10.62 -11.71
N GLU A 573 -10.38 9.66 -11.64
CA GLU A 573 -10.55 8.59 -12.61
C GLU A 573 -11.96 8.57 -13.17
N ASN A 574 -12.05 8.21 -14.44
CA ASN A 574 -13.28 8.19 -15.21
C ASN A 574 -13.38 6.86 -15.96
N ASP A 575 -14.54 6.20 -15.88
CA ASP A 575 -14.97 5.16 -16.83
C ASP A 575 -13.95 3.98 -16.99
N ILE A 576 -13.54 3.35 -15.87
CA ILE A 576 -12.54 2.26 -15.86
C ILE A 576 -13.01 1.06 -16.69
N HIS A 577 -14.30 0.70 -16.60
CA HIS A 577 -14.91 -0.43 -17.31
C HIS A 577 -14.06 -1.71 -17.25
N SER A 578 -13.66 -2.08 -16.03
CA SER A 578 -12.90 -3.30 -15.71
C SER A 578 -11.63 -3.51 -16.56
N ARG A 579 -10.97 -2.44 -17.00
CA ARG A 579 -9.67 -2.51 -17.68
C ARG A 579 -8.55 -2.37 -16.66
N PHE A 580 -8.13 -3.50 -16.11
CA PHE A 580 -7.16 -3.54 -15.01
C PHE A 580 -5.71 -3.56 -15.47
N VAL A 581 -5.45 -4.03 -16.69
CA VAL A 581 -4.12 -4.11 -17.30
C VAL A 581 -4.03 -3.15 -18.49
N PRO A 582 -2.82 -2.74 -18.91
CA PRO A 582 -2.66 -1.89 -20.09
C PRO A 582 -3.30 -2.55 -21.31
N THR A 583 -3.83 -1.75 -22.24
CA THR A 583 -4.43 -2.24 -23.49
C THR A 583 -3.86 -1.56 -24.71
N ASN A 584 -3.80 -2.29 -25.83
CA ASN A 584 -3.41 -1.74 -27.12
C ASN A 584 -4.57 -0.98 -27.79
N LYS A 585 -4.32 -0.37 -28.96
CA LYS A 585 -5.37 0.34 -29.75
C LYS A 585 -6.56 -0.53 -30.19
N TYR A 586 -6.44 -1.85 -30.12
CA TYR A 586 -7.53 -2.80 -30.41
C TYR A 586 -8.31 -3.20 -29.15
N GLY A 587 -7.93 -2.67 -27.98
CA GLY A 587 -8.52 -3.00 -26.69
C GLY A 587 -8.18 -4.41 -26.20
N GLU A 588 -6.99 -4.92 -26.54
CA GLU A 588 -6.46 -6.20 -26.07
C GLU A 588 -5.46 -5.98 -24.93
N ASP A 589 -5.47 -6.86 -23.93
CA ASP A 589 -4.56 -6.83 -22.78
C ASP A 589 -3.10 -6.92 -23.25
N CYS A 590 -2.28 -5.97 -22.78
CA CYS A 590 -0.84 -5.94 -22.97
C CYS A 590 -0.12 -6.40 -21.71
N TRP A 591 0.97 -7.16 -21.92
CA TRP A 591 1.80 -7.70 -20.84
C TRP A 591 3.26 -7.27 -20.94
N ASP A 592 3.68 -6.73 -22.09
CA ASP A 592 4.98 -6.07 -22.23
C ASP A 592 4.85 -4.62 -21.79
N GLU A 593 5.46 -4.28 -20.66
CA GLU A 593 5.42 -2.93 -20.11
C GLU A 593 6.17 -1.90 -20.97
N ASN A 594 7.05 -2.36 -21.87
CA ASN A 594 7.81 -1.50 -22.77
C ASN A 594 7.12 -1.27 -24.12
N ASP A 595 5.95 -1.88 -24.35
CA ASP A 595 5.22 -1.71 -25.60
C ASP A 595 4.63 -0.30 -25.69
N LYS A 596 5.13 0.46 -26.68
CA LYS A 596 4.71 1.84 -26.93
C LYS A 596 3.28 1.96 -27.43
N GLU A 597 2.68 0.87 -27.92
CA GLU A 597 1.28 0.85 -28.32
C GLU A 597 0.31 0.56 -27.17
N CYS A 598 0.81 0.32 -25.95
CA CYS A 598 0.02 -0.08 -24.79
C CYS A 598 -0.14 1.04 -23.75
N PHE A 599 -1.39 1.29 -23.35
CA PHE A 599 -1.75 2.36 -22.43
C PHE A 599 -2.67 1.88 -21.31
N GLY A 600 -2.63 2.58 -20.18
CA GLY A 600 -3.44 2.31 -19.01
C GLY A 600 -2.90 1.20 -18.12
N GLY A 601 -3.77 0.67 -17.26
CA GLY A 601 -3.46 -0.34 -16.25
C GLY A 601 -3.56 0.23 -14.82
N ILE A 602 -4.31 -0.45 -13.96
CA ILE A 602 -4.50 -0.07 -12.56
C ILE A 602 -3.20 -0.09 -11.77
N ALA A 603 -2.23 -0.94 -12.13
CA ALA A 603 -0.92 -0.94 -11.48
C ALA A 603 -0.20 0.43 -11.61
N LYS A 604 -0.39 1.14 -12.73
CA LYS A 604 0.17 2.49 -12.94
C LYS A 604 -0.61 3.56 -12.17
N LEU A 605 -1.92 3.37 -12.01
CA LEU A 605 -2.77 4.23 -11.18
C LEU A 605 -2.32 4.16 -9.71
N VAL A 606 -2.25 2.96 -9.13
CA VAL A 606 -1.79 2.72 -7.75
C VAL A 606 -0.41 3.33 -7.48
N TYR A 607 0.50 3.27 -8.45
CA TYR A 607 1.83 3.87 -8.31
C TYR A 607 1.77 5.41 -8.18
N LYS A 608 0.82 6.07 -8.86
CA LYS A 608 0.71 7.53 -8.93
C LYS A 608 -0.22 8.16 -7.89
N THR A 609 -1.13 7.39 -7.28
CA THR A 609 -2.25 7.94 -6.49
C THR A 609 -2.00 8.07 -4.98
N LYS A 610 -0.75 7.99 -4.52
CA LYS A 610 -0.44 8.10 -3.07
C LYS A 610 -0.53 9.55 -2.57
N HIS A 611 -1.29 9.77 -1.48
CA HIS A 611 -1.31 11.00 -0.67
C HIS A 611 -1.98 12.26 -1.26
N LEU A 612 -3.02 12.13 -2.08
CA LEU A 612 -3.80 13.26 -2.63
C LEU A 612 -5.30 12.92 -2.62
N LEU A 613 -6.18 13.93 -2.68
CA LEU A 613 -7.63 13.70 -2.73
C LEU A 613 -7.98 12.93 -4.02
N HIS A 614 -8.29 11.64 -3.90
CA HIS A 614 -8.45 10.73 -5.02
C HIS A 614 -9.93 10.34 -5.22
N LEU A 615 -10.51 10.76 -6.35
CA LEU A 615 -11.94 10.65 -6.62
C LEU A 615 -12.23 9.77 -7.84
N ASN A 616 -13.22 8.87 -7.72
CA ASN A 616 -13.68 8.05 -8.85
C ASN A 616 -15.09 8.48 -9.32
N ALA A 617 -15.23 8.79 -10.61
CA ALA A 617 -16.47 9.28 -11.20
C ALA A 617 -17.39 8.17 -11.75
N GLY A 618 -17.27 6.92 -11.30
CA GLY A 618 -18.17 5.81 -11.68
C GLY A 618 -17.79 5.07 -12.96
N ASP A 619 -18.65 4.10 -13.35
CA ASP A 619 -18.46 3.17 -14.48
C ASP A 619 -17.19 2.31 -14.36
N THR A 620 -17.03 1.74 -13.19
CA THR A 620 -15.97 0.80 -12.86
C THR A 620 -16.24 -0.62 -13.36
N PHE A 621 -17.49 -1.03 -13.31
CA PHE A 621 -17.92 -2.39 -13.61
C PHE A 621 -17.98 -2.66 -15.11
N VAL A 622 -18.06 -3.96 -15.43
CA VAL A 622 -18.28 -4.55 -16.77
C VAL A 622 -17.33 -4.03 -17.86
N GLY A 623 -17.47 -4.51 -19.09
CA GLY A 623 -16.69 -4.04 -20.25
C GLY A 623 -15.50 -4.92 -20.64
N THR A 624 -15.05 -5.82 -19.77
CA THR A 624 -14.01 -6.83 -20.09
C THR A 624 -14.31 -8.18 -19.44
N VAL A 625 -13.58 -9.22 -19.91
CA VAL A 625 -13.60 -10.56 -19.31
C VAL A 625 -13.16 -10.60 -17.85
N TRP A 626 -12.47 -9.56 -17.37
CA TRP A 626 -12.07 -9.46 -15.96
C TRP A 626 -13.29 -9.41 -15.03
N TYR A 627 -14.30 -8.62 -15.38
CA TYR A 627 -15.55 -8.58 -14.62
C TYR A 627 -16.36 -9.87 -14.79
N ASN A 628 -16.39 -10.46 -15.99
CA ASN A 628 -17.10 -11.72 -16.20
C ASN A 628 -16.56 -12.85 -15.30
N GLU A 629 -15.25 -12.88 -15.06
CA GLU A 629 -14.61 -13.92 -14.26
C GLU A 629 -14.58 -13.63 -12.75
N PHE A 630 -14.31 -12.37 -12.37
CA PHE A 630 -14.07 -12.00 -10.98
C PHE A 630 -15.14 -11.09 -10.37
N LYS A 631 -16.11 -10.65 -11.17
CA LYS A 631 -17.20 -9.75 -10.75
C LYS A 631 -16.64 -8.52 -10.02
N TRP A 632 -17.38 -8.02 -9.04
CA TRP A 632 -17.00 -6.85 -8.25
C TRP A 632 -15.82 -7.09 -7.30
N GLU A 633 -15.49 -8.35 -6.99
CA GLU A 633 -14.49 -8.69 -5.96
C GLU A 633 -13.09 -8.16 -6.31
N LEU A 634 -12.69 -8.28 -7.59
CA LEU A 634 -11.35 -7.85 -8.01
C LEU A 634 -11.22 -6.32 -7.96
N ILE A 635 -12.22 -5.56 -8.43
CA ILE A 635 -12.13 -4.10 -8.39
C ILE A 635 -12.27 -3.56 -6.97
N ALA A 636 -13.07 -4.18 -6.08
CA ALA A 636 -13.09 -3.85 -4.66
C ALA A 636 -11.70 -4.01 -4.02
N LEU A 637 -11.02 -5.13 -4.32
CA LEU A 637 -9.66 -5.37 -3.86
C LEU A 637 -8.67 -4.33 -4.39
N LEU A 638 -8.73 -4.03 -5.69
CA LEU A 638 -7.84 -3.04 -6.32
C LEU A 638 -8.06 -1.63 -5.76
N PHE A 639 -9.31 -1.24 -5.52
CA PHE A 639 -9.66 0.04 -4.92
C PHE A 639 -9.13 0.22 -3.50
N LYS A 640 -9.06 -0.84 -2.71
CA LYS A 640 -8.38 -0.82 -1.41
C LYS A 640 -6.88 -0.56 -1.51
N TYR A 641 -6.24 -0.92 -2.64
CA TYR A 641 -4.83 -0.58 -2.90
C TYR A 641 -4.64 0.84 -3.46
N MET A 642 -5.68 1.41 -4.09
CA MET A 642 -5.63 2.74 -4.72
C MET A 642 -5.85 3.89 -3.74
N GLU A 643 -6.30 3.58 -2.50
CA GLU A 643 -6.57 4.55 -1.44
C GLU A 643 -7.53 5.67 -1.91
N LEU A 644 -8.63 5.29 -2.57
CA LEU A 644 -9.68 6.24 -2.97
C LEU A 644 -10.27 6.96 -1.75
N ASP A 645 -10.62 8.24 -1.90
CA ASP A 645 -11.29 9.02 -0.87
C ASP A 645 -12.81 9.03 -1.04
N ALA A 646 -13.31 9.04 -2.28
CA ALA A 646 -14.74 8.91 -2.58
C ALA A 646 -14.98 8.39 -4.00
N MET A 647 -16.15 7.77 -4.16
CA MET A 647 -16.63 7.29 -5.45
C MET A 647 -18.07 7.75 -5.68
N SER A 648 -18.42 8.15 -6.91
CA SER A 648 -19.81 8.23 -7.38
C SER A 648 -20.22 6.99 -8.19
N PHE A 649 -21.52 6.76 -8.32
CA PHE A 649 -22.02 5.74 -9.24
C PHE A 649 -21.90 6.20 -10.70
N GLY A 650 -21.58 5.26 -11.57
CA GLY A 650 -21.96 5.29 -12.97
C GLY A 650 -23.18 4.40 -13.22
N ASN A 651 -23.67 4.40 -14.46
CA ASN A 651 -24.81 3.57 -14.80
C ASN A 651 -24.46 2.07 -14.79
N HIS A 652 -23.20 1.72 -15.01
CA HIS A 652 -22.75 0.33 -15.11
C HIS A 652 -22.56 -0.38 -13.76
N GLU A 653 -22.55 0.35 -12.64
CA GLU A 653 -22.60 -0.23 -11.30
C GLU A 653 -23.89 -1.04 -11.06
N PHE A 654 -24.97 -0.76 -11.80
CA PHE A 654 -26.28 -1.39 -11.66
C PHE A 654 -26.53 -2.56 -12.62
N ASP A 655 -25.56 -2.95 -13.46
CA ASP A 655 -25.79 -3.91 -14.56
C ASP A 655 -26.15 -5.32 -14.05
N ASP A 656 -25.45 -5.79 -13.01
CA ASP A 656 -25.76 -7.04 -12.30
C ASP A 656 -26.84 -6.85 -11.20
N GLY A 657 -27.48 -5.68 -11.18
CA GLY A 657 -28.49 -5.27 -10.21
C GLY A 657 -27.97 -5.11 -8.78
N ILE A 658 -28.89 -4.95 -7.84
CA ILE A 658 -28.58 -4.70 -6.41
C ILE A 658 -27.78 -5.86 -5.79
N GLU A 659 -27.98 -7.09 -6.27
CA GLU A 659 -27.22 -8.26 -5.81
C GLU A 659 -25.73 -8.19 -6.20
N GLY A 660 -25.40 -7.55 -7.32
CA GLY A 660 -24.02 -7.29 -7.72
C GLY A 660 -23.43 -6.04 -7.05
N LEU A 661 -24.25 -5.03 -6.80
CA LEU A 661 -23.82 -3.73 -6.29
C LEU A 661 -23.66 -3.66 -4.77
N ALA A 662 -24.64 -4.16 -4.00
CA ALA A 662 -24.62 -4.01 -2.55
C ALA A 662 -23.42 -4.68 -1.87
N PRO A 663 -22.97 -5.89 -2.28
CA PRO A 663 -21.77 -6.50 -1.71
C PRO A 663 -20.49 -5.67 -1.94
N PHE A 664 -20.37 -5.05 -3.12
CA PHE A 664 -19.23 -4.19 -3.45
C PHE A 664 -19.15 -2.97 -2.52
N ILE A 665 -20.26 -2.26 -2.35
CA ILE A 665 -20.31 -1.07 -1.48
C ILE A 665 -20.02 -1.49 -0.04
N ASN A 666 -20.59 -2.60 0.42
CA ASN A 666 -20.34 -3.09 1.77
C ASN A 666 -18.88 -3.52 2.00
N GLU A 667 -18.25 -4.13 1.00
CA GLU A 667 -16.83 -4.51 1.08
C GLU A 667 -15.90 -3.30 1.06
N THR A 668 -16.28 -2.21 0.40
CA THR A 668 -15.45 -0.99 0.27
C THR A 668 -15.77 0.12 1.27
N ALA A 669 -16.85 -0.02 2.05
CA ALA A 669 -17.34 1.00 2.98
C ALA A 669 -16.35 1.42 4.07
N ASP A 670 -15.39 0.56 4.43
CA ASP A 670 -14.32 0.87 5.39
C ASP A 670 -13.14 1.62 4.76
N ALA A 671 -13.05 1.62 3.42
CA ALA A 671 -12.04 2.33 2.66
C ALA A 671 -12.53 3.72 2.23
N PHE A 672 -13.70 3.81 1.60
CA PHE A 672 -14.26 5.08 1.12
C PHE A 672 -15.80 5.06 1.03
N PRO A 673 -16.46 6.23 1.19
CA PRO A 673 -17.88 6.36 0.94
C PRO A 673 -18.21 6.34 -0.56
N THR A 674 -19.34 5.70 -0.88
CA THR A 674 -20.01 5.90 -2.16
C THR A 674 -21.06 7.01 -2.03
N VAL A 675 -20.96 8.04 -2.86
CA VAL A 675 -21.82 9.23 -2.83
C VAL A 675 -22.69 9.30 -4.09
N ALA A 676 -23.99 9.56 -3.93
CA ALA A 676 -24.91 9.86 -5.03
C ALA A 676 -26.20 10.49 -4.48
N CYS A 677 -26.32 11.81 -4.57
CA CYS A 677 -27.43 12.54 -3.98
C CYS A 677 -28.77 12.24 -4.70
N ASN A 678 -28.71 12.05 -6.02
CA ASN A 678 -29.90 11.90 -6.87
C ASN A 678 -30.34 10.44 -7.04
N VAL A 679 -29.77 9.51 -6.26
CA VAL A 679 -30.18 8.11 -6.21
C VAL A 679 -30.95 7.86 -4.92
N ASP A 680 -32.27 7.72 -5.04
CA ASP A 680 -33.12 7.38 -3.91
C ASP A 680 -33.11 5.87 -3.67
N VAL A 681 -32.39 5.48 -2.62
CA VAL A 681 -32.27 4.11 -2.11
C VAL A 681 -33.12 3.87 -0.86
N SER A 682 -33.99 4.80 -0.45
CA SER A 682 -34.75 4.71 0.80
C SER A 682 -35.65 3.47 0.90
N ARG A 683 -36.14 3.00 -0.26
CA ARG A 683 -36.98 1.80 -0.41
C ARG A 683 -36.17 0.53 -0.66
N GLU A 684 -34.84 0.61 -0.74
CA GLU A 684 -33.94 -0.52 -0.97
C GLU A 684 -33.20 -0.92 0.33
N PRO A 685 -33.62 -2.00 1.02
CA PRO A 685 -33.05 -2.40 2.29
C PRO A 685 -31.53 -2.63 2.27
N LYS A 686 -30.97 -3.06 1.13
CA LYS A 686 -29.53 -3.35 1.01
C LYS A 686 -28.65 -2.11 0.84
N LEU A 687 -29.22 -0.97 0.41
CA LEU A 687 -28.45 0.23 0.07
C LEU A 687 -28.72 1.43 0.99
N LYS A 688 -29.91 1.51 1.61
CA LYS A 688 -30.39 2.70 2.34
C LYS A 688 -29.48 3.28 3.44
N ASN A 689 -28.54 2.50 3.97
CA ASN A 689 -27.64 2.91 5.05
C ASN A 689 -26.16 2.98 4.64
N ILE A 690 -25.84 2.70 3.38
CA ILE A 690 -24.45 2.59 2.90
C ILE A 690 -24.14 3.47 1.68
N VAL A 691 -25.16 4.15 1.15
CA VAL A 691 -25.03 5.18 0.10
C VAL A 691 -25.31 6.54 0.73
N PHE A 692 -24.42 7.50 0.51
CA PHE A 692 -24.53 8.84 1.06
C PHE A 692 -24.84 9.85 -0.05
N LYS A 693 -25.45 10.99 0.30
CA LYS A 693 -25.64 12.07 -0.68
C LYS A 693 -24.33 12.82 -0.94
N SER A 694 -23.62 13.13 0.15
CA SER A 694 -22.35 13.84 0.19
C SER A 694 -21.44 13.33 1.30
N LYS A 695 -20.18 13.75 1.27
CA LYS A 695 -19.19 13.54 2.34
C LYS A 695 -18.38 14.81 2.57
N VAL A 696 -18.18 15.17 3.84
CA VAL A 696 -17.26 16.24 4.24
C VAL A 696 -15.90 15.64 4.62
N PHE A 697 -14.84 16.21 4.06
CA PHE A 697 -13.45 15.94 4.37
C PHE A 697 -12.81 17.16 5.03
N GLU A 698 -11.79 16.96 5.87
CA GLU A 698 -11.07 18.04 6.53
C GLU A 698 -9.58 17.97 6.15
N PHE A 699 -9.10 18.99 5.46
CA PHE A 699 -7.71 19.10 5.00
C PHE A 699 -7.11 20.42 5.50
N ASN A 700 -6.04 20.35 6.30
CA ASN A 700 -5.39 21.55 6.88
C ASN A 700 -6.38 22.53 7.55
N ASN A 701 -7.35 22.02 8.31
CA ASN A 701 -8.46 22.76 8.94
C ASN A 701 -9.47 23.40 7.97
N GLN A 702 -9.40 23.11 6.66
CA GLN A 702 -10.42 23.50 5.67
C GLN A 702 -11.39 22.33 5.45
N LYS A 703 -12.70 22.62 5.43
CA LYS A 703 -13.72 21.62 5.11
C LYS A 703 -14.03 21.60 3.62
N ILE A 704 -14.03 20.41 3.04
CA ILE A 704 -14.34 20.17 1.62
C ILE A 704 -15.53 19.22 1.54
N GLY A 705 -16.59 19.63 0.87
CA GLY A 705 -17.78 18.80 0.63
C GLY A 705 -17.73 18.16 -0.74
N VAL A 706 -17.91 16.84 -0.82
CA VAL A 706 -18.02 16.09 -2.07
C VAL A 706 -19.44 15.58 -2.23
N ILE A 707 -20.16 16.03 -3.27
CA ILE A 707 -21.54 15.64 -3.59
C ILE A 707 -21.52 14.66 -4.77
N GLY A 708 -22.18 13.51 -4.61
CA GLY A 708 -22.27 12.52 -5.69
C GLY A 708 -23.46 12.74 -6.63
N TYR A 709 -23.36 12.37 -7.91
CA TYR A 709 -24.50 12.28 -8.84
C TYR A 709 -24.30 11.28 -9.98
N VAL A 710 -25.40 10.80 -10.58
CA VAL A 710 -25.41 9.85 -11.72
C VAL A 710 -26.55 10.17 -12.70
N ILE A 711 -26.39 9.83 -13.98
CA ILE A 711 -27.41 10.10 -15.00
C ILE A 711 -28.78 9.43 -14.69
N PRO A 712 -29.92 10.16 -14.75
CA PRO A 712 -31.24 9.60 -14.44
C PRO A 712 -31.68 8.46 -15.37
N SER A 713 -31.15 8.43 -16.60
CA SER A 713 -31.43 7.34 -17.54
C SER A 713 -30.95 5.98 -17.08
N THR A 714 -30.14 5.90 -16.01
CA THR A 714 -29.72 4.65 -15.37
C THR A 714 -30.91 3.76 -15.02
N ALA A 715 -32.08 4.35 -14.72
CA ALA A 715 -33.34 3.65 -14.46
C ALA A 715 -33.76 2.65 -15.56
N TYR A 716 -33.35 2.88 -16.81
CA TYR A 716 -33.70 2.03 -17.95
C TYR A 716 -32.52 1.65 -18.86
N THR A 717 -31.33 2.18 -18.60
CA THR A 717 -30.09 1.79 -19.31
C THR A 717 -29.29 0.72 -18.56
N SER A 718 -29.71 0.36 -17.34
CA SER A 718 -29.13 -0.69 -16.52
C SER A 718 -30.22 -1.46 -15.74
N SER A 719 -29.87 -2.22 -14.71
CA SER A 719 -30.77 -3.12 -13.96
C SER A 719 -30.95 -2.77 -12.47
N PRO A 720 -31.25 -1.52 -12.09
CA PRO A 720 -31.31 -1.09 -10.68
C PRO A 720 -32.48 -1.68 -9.87
N GLY A 721 -33.46 -2.30 -10.53
CA GLY A 721 -34.65 -2.85 -9.88
C GLY A 721 -35.72 -1.79 -9.54
N PRO A 722 -36.86 -2.21 -8.97
CA PRO A 722 -38.02 -1.32 -8.78
C PRO A 722 -37.95 -0.44 -7.52
N THR A 723 -37.03 -0.74 -6.60
CA THR A 723 -36.87 -0.11 -5.28
C THR A 723 -35.94 1.10 -5.31
N VAL A 724 -35.14 1.26 -6.36
CA VAL A 724 -34.21 2.38 -6.55
C VAL A 724 -34.76 3.34 -7.62
N THR A 725 -34.73 4.64 -7.34
CA THR A 725 -35.18 5.69 -8.27
C THR A 725 -34.12 6.76 -8.46
N PHE A 726 -34.11 7.38 -9.65
CA PHE A 726 -33.11 8.37 -10.03
C PHE A 726 -33.82 9.70 -10.30
N ASN A 727 -33.43 10.73 -9.54
CA ASN A 727 -33.97 12.08 -9.60
C ASN A 727 -33.06 12.99 -10.44
N ASP A 728 -33.51 14.22 -10.69
CA ASP A 728 -32.73 15.23 -11.40
C ASP A 728 -31.43 15.57 -10.66
N GLU A 729 -30.29 15.50 -11.35
CA GLU A 729 -28.97 15.73 -10.76
C GLU A 729 -28.75 17.18 -10.33
N ILE A 730 -29.17 18.16 -11.12
CA ILE A 730 -28.93 19.59 -10.85
C ILE A 730 -29.75 20.02 -9.63
N GLN A 731 -31.03 19.66 -9.58
CA GLN A 731 -31.90 19.99 -8.47
C GLN A 731 -31.38 19.38 -7.16
N CYS A 732 -30.91 18.14 -7.22
CA CYS A 732 -30.37 17.47 -6.05
C CYS A 732 -29.07 18.11 -5.53
N ILE A 733 -28.15 18.48 -6.43
CA ILE A 733 -26.91 19.17 -6.03
C ILE A 733 -27.23 20.52 -5.38
N LYS A 734 -28.18 21.30 -5.94
CA LYS A 734 -28.62 22.58 -5.34
C LYS A 734 -29.11 22.40 -3.90
N GLU A 735 -29.88 21.33 -3.63
CA GLU A 735 -30.37 21.04 -2.27
C GLU A 735 -29.25 20.62 -1.32
N GLU A 736 -28.32 19.78 -1.78
CA GLU A 736 -27.23 19.28 -0.94
C GLU A 736 -26.15 20.33 -0.64
N VAL A 737 -25.90 21.25 -1.58
CA VAL A 737 -25.04 22.44 -1.37
C VAL A 737 -25.51 23.22 -0.14
N GLN A 738 -26.82 23.50 -0.03
CA GLN A 738 -27.38 24.24 1.09
C GLN A 738 -27.17 23.53 2.44
N GLU A 739 -27.16 22.20 2.45
CA GLU A 739 -26.89 21.41 3.66
C GLU A 739 -25.41 21.41 4.04
N LEU A 740 -24.50 21.48 3.06
CA LEU A 740 -23.05 21.58 3.30
C LEU A 740 -22.66 22.98 3.79
N GLU A 741 -23.24 24.03 3.22
CA GLU A 741 -23.01 25.42 3.67
C GLU A 741 -23.43 25.61 5.14
N LYS A 742 -24.57 25.02 5.56
CA LYS A 742 -25.00 25.02 6.97
C LYS A 742 -24.01 24.35 7.92
N GLN A 743 -23.16 23.45 7.40
CA GLN A 743 -22.10 22.77 8.15
C GLN A 743 -20.78 23.55 8.15
N GLY A 744 -20.74 24.74 7.53
CA GLY A 744 -19.56 25.57 7.38
C GLY A 744 -18.55 25.00 6.37
N VAL A 745 -19.04 24.34 5.33
CA VAL A 745 -18.23 23.90 4.19
C VAL A 745 -18.14 25.04 3.19
N GLU A 746 -16.92 25.43 2.81
CA GLU A 746 -16.67 26.57 1.91
C GLU A 746 -16.13 26.13 0.55
N ILE A 747 -15.69 24.87 0.41
CA ILE A 747 -15.21 24.31 -0.86
C ILE A 747 -16.08 23.11 -1.22
N ILE A 748 -16.69 23.13 -2.40
CA ILE A 748 -17.64 22.09 -2.84
C ILE A 748 -17.20 21.48 -4.17
N ILE A 749 -17.17 20.15 -4.20
CA ILE A 749 -16.86 19.32 -5.36
C ILE A 749 -18.11 18.51 -5.74
N ALA A 750 -18.58 18.65 -6.97
CA ALA A 750 -19.56 17.74 -7.56
C ALA A 750 -18.82 16.59 -8.25
N LEU A 751 -19.02 15.36 -7.79
CA LEU A 751 -18.42 14.14 -8.31
C LEU A 751 -19.50 13.28 -8.97
N GLY A 752 -19.46 13.04 -10.28
CA GLY A 752 -20.54 12.27 -10.87
C GLY A 752 -20.44 11.88 -12.34
N HIS A 753 -21.54 11.31 -12.82
CA HIS A 753 -21.55 10.49 -14.02
C HIS A 753 -22.76 10.78 -14.91
N SER A 754 -22.85 12.02 -15.42
CA SER A 754 -23.92 12.47 -16.34
C SER A 754 -23.43 12.94 -17.71
N GLY A 755 -22.12 13.01 -17.93
CA GLY A 755 -21.54 13.46 -19.19
C GLY A 755 -21.22 14.95 -19.21
N PHE A 756 -20.24 15.31 -20.04
CA PHE A 756 -19.63 16.64 -20.05
C PHE A 756 -20.61 17.80 -20.30
N ASP A 757 -21.69 17.58 -21.06
CA ASP A 757 -22.70 18.62 -21.28
C ASP A 757 -23.53 18.93 -20.03
N VAL A 758 -23.79 17.93 -19.18
CA VAL A 758 -24.46 18.13 -17.90
C VAL A 758 -23.48 18.73 -16.88
N ASP A 759 -22.22 18.29 -16.89
CA ASP A 759 -21.19 18.83 -15.99
C ASP A 759 -20.99 20.35 -16.17
N LYS A 760 -21.03 20.82 -17.43
CA LYS A 760 -21.03 22.28 -17.72
C LYS A 760 -22.26 22.98 -17.17
N LYS A 761 -23.45 22.38 -17.32
CA LYS A 761 -24.69 22.97 -16.78
C LYS A 761 -24.66 23.05 -15.25
N ILE A 762 -24.13 22.03 -14.57
CA ILE A 762 -23.91 22.06 -13.12
C ILE A 762 -23.02 23.25 -12.76
N ALA A 763 -21.89 23.41 -13.46
CA ALA A 763 -20.97 24.53 -13.24
C ALA A 763 -21.57 25.91 -13.57
N GLU A 764 -22.50 26.00 -14.53
CA GLU A 764 -23.18 27.24 -14.92
C GLU A 764 -24.34 27.61 -13.99
N GLU A 765 -25.11 26.63 -13.51
CA GLU A 765 -26.34 26.86 -12.74
C GLU A 765 -26.15 26.83 -11.22
N ILE A 766 -25.02 26.33 -10.73
CA ILE A 766 -24.72 26.17 -9.30
C ILE A 766 -23.35 26.80 -9.02
N PRO A 767 -23.26 28.14 -8.98
CA PRO A 767 -21.99 28.82 -8.79
C PRO A 767 -21.29 28.36 -7.52
N GLU A 768 -22.03 27.99 -6.46
CA GLU A 768 -21.52 27.48 -5.17
C GLU A 768 -20.64 26.23 -5.31
N VAL A 769 -20.74 25.49 -6.42
CA VAL A 769 -19.81 24.39 -6.74
C VAL A 769 -18.52 24.95 -7.35
N ASP A 770 -17.38 24.64 -6.75
CA ASP A 770 -16.07 25.13 -7.20
C ASP A 770 -15.44 24.18 -8.24
N ILE A 771 -15.70 22.88 -8.13
CA ILE A 771 -15.11 21.86 -9.01
C ILE A 771 -16.16 20.80 -9.39
N VAL A 772 -16.24 20.46 -10.67
CA VAL A 772 -17.05 19.35 -11.20
C VAL A 772 -16.11 18.29 -11.77
N VAL A 773 -16.13 17.09 -11.18
CA VAL A 773 -15.38 15.91 -11.63
C VAL A 773 -16.38 14.93 -12.27
N GLY A 774 -16.36 14.85 -13.60
CA GLY A 774 -17.42 14.18 -14.37
C GLY A 774 -16.96 12.95 -15.18
N GLY A 775 -17.86 11.98 -15.43
CA GLY A 775 -17.65 10.80 -16.29
C GLY A 775 -18.67 10.62 -17.42
N HIS A 776 -18.91 9.39 -17.90
CA HIS A 776 -19.96 8.92 -18.83
C HIS A 776 -19.74 9.15 -20.32
N SER A 777 -19.26 10.35 -20.66
CA SER A 777 -19.14 10.78 -22.05
C SER A 777 -17.81 10.37 -22.71
N ASN A 778 -16.90 9.75 -21.94
CA ASN A 778 -15.50 9.50 -22.32
C ASN A 778 -14.83 10.77 -22.87
N THR A 779 -15.12 11.94 -22.29
CA THR A 779 -14.62 13.20 -22.82
C THR A 779 -13.15 13.36 -22.45
N PHE A 780 -12.32 13.61 -23.46
CA PHE A 780 -10.93 14.01 -23.28
C PHE A 780 -10.84 15.54 -23.26
N LEU A 781 -10.52 16.12 -22.11
CA LEU A 781 -10.17 17.54 -21.99
C LEU A 781 -8.64 17.67 -21.95
N TRP A 782 -8.09 18.65 -22.66
CA TRP A 782 -6.65 18.87 -22.74
C TRP A 782 -6.33 20.30 -23.17
N THR A 783 -5.33 20.91 -22.54
CA THR A 783 -4.85 22.25 -22.92
C THR A 783 -3.49 22.15 -23.60
N GLY A 784 -3.38 22.65 -24.83
CA GLY A 784 -2.11 22.68 -25.59
C GLY A 784 -1.90 21.46 -26.49
N GLU A 785 -0.64 21.01 -26.63
CA GLU A 785 -0.28 19.89 -27.52
C GLU A 785 -0.68 18.54 -26.93
N LYS A 786 -1.53 17.80 -27.65
CA LYS A 786 -2.09 16.51 -27.18
C LYS A 786 -1.03 15.40 -27.13
N PRO A 787 -1.04 14.51 -26.13
CA PRO A 787 -0.02 13.47 -25.95
C PRO A 787 -0.33 12.16 -26.69
N SER A 788 -1.52 12.05 -27.30
CA SER A 788 -1.98 10.85 -28.03
C SER A 788 -3.04 11.21 -29.10
N ASP A 789 -3.65 10.20 -29.72
CA ASP A 789 -4.60 10.36 -30.84
C ASP A 789 -5.98 10.89 -30.48
N GLU A 790 -6.37 10.86 -29.19
CA GLU A 790 -7.63 11.41 -28.71
C GLU A 790 -7.78 12.89 -29.08
N VAL A 791 -8.98 13.28 -29.49
CA VAL A 791 -9.28 14.66 -29.89
C VAL A 791 -9.86 15.41 -28.69
N PRO A 792 -9.17 16.46 -28.18
CA PRO A 792 -9.69 17.25 -27.07
C PRO A 792 -11.03 17.90 -27.42
N LYS A 793 -11.99 17.86 -26.48
CA LYS A 793 -13.28 18.56 -26.61
C LYS A 793 -13.28 19.98 -26.04
N GLY A 794 -12.27 20.30 -25.23
CA GLY A 794 -12.05 21.59 -24.60
C GLY A 794 -10.80 21.56 -23.74
N ASP A 795 -10.47 22.71 -23.15
CA ASP A 795 -9.34 22.86 -22.24
C ASP A 795 -9.55 22.04 -20.96
N TYR A 796 -8.44 21.63 -20.33
CA TYR A 796 -8.43 21.04 -19.00
C TYR A 796 -7.78 22.02 -18.00
N PRO A 797 -8.45 22.38 -16.88
CA PRO A 797 -9.90 22.27 -16.69
C PRO A 797 -10.66 23.18 -17.66
N PHE A 798 -11.92 22.82 -17.97
CA PHE A 798 -12.84 23.74 -18.61
C PHE A 798 -13.36 24.72 -17.54
N VAL A 799 -13.34 26.03 -17.82
CA VAL A 799 -13.63 27.04 -16.80
C VAL A 799 -14.90 27.81 -17.10
N VAL A 800 -15.82 27.81 -16.14
CA VAL A 800 -16.99 28.68 -16.12
C VAL A 800 -16.68 29.89 -15.24
N ASN A 801 -16.81 31.10 -15.79
CA ASN A 801 -16.61 32.34 -15.05
C ASN A 801 -17.97 32.94 -14.68
N HIS A 802 -18.14 33.29 -13.42
CA HIS A 802 -19.37 33.84 -12.87
C HIS A 802 -19.33 35.38 -12.83
N SER A 803 -20.51 36.01 -12.80
CA SER A 803 -20.62 37.47 -12.83
C SER A 803 -20.08 38.18 -11.58
N ASP A 804 -19.96 37.45 -10.47
CA ASP A 804 -19.40 37.92 -9.19
C ASP A 804 -17.87 37.75 -9.09
N GLY A 805 -17.24 37.17 -10.12
CA GLY A 805 -15.80 36.92 -10.19
C GLY A 805 -15.37 35.51 -9.77
N ARG A 806 -16.30 34.67 -9.29
CA ARG A 806 -16.02 33.26 -8.95
C ARG A 806 -15.79 32.43 -10.20
N LYS A 807 -15.13 31.28 -10.03
CA LYS A 807 -14.84 30.33 -11.12
C LYS A 807 -15.20 28.92 -10.70
N THR A 808 -15.85 28.18 -11.58
CA THR A 808 -16.06 26.74 -11.43
C THR A 808 -15.22 25.98 -12.46
N LEU A 809 -14.50 24.96 -12.00
CA LEU A 809 -13.60 24.15 -12.82
C LEU A 809 -14.24 22.80 -13.16
N VAL A 810 -14.34 22.44 -14.44
CA VAL A 810 -14.88 21.15 -14.89
C VAL A 810 -13.75 20.27 -15.44
N VAL A 811 -13.64 19.04 -14.94
CA VAL A 811 -12.58 18.09 -15.33
C VAL A 811 -13.14 16.72 -15.75
N GLN A 812 -12.62 16.20 -16.87
CA GLN A 812 -12.74 14.82 -17.34
C GLN A 812 -11.40 14.40 -17.99
N ALA A 813 -10.91 13.20 -17.68
CA ALA A 813 -9.58 12.75 -18.12
C ALA A 813 -9.59 11.85 -19.36
N PHE A 814 -10.77 11.36 -19.78
CA PHE A 814 -11.07 10.29 -20.76
C PHE A 814 -11.64 9.03 -20.08
N ALA A 815 -11.16 7.83 -20.42
CA ALA A 815 -11.72 6.55 -19.97
C ALA A 815 -10.66 5.45 -19.93
N HIS A 816 -11.07 4.26 -19.45
CA HIS A 816 -10.34 3.00 -19.62
C HIS A 816 -8.97 2.93 -18.95
N THR A 817 -8.76 3.72 -17.89
CA THR A 817 -7.46 3.91 -17.21
C THR A 817 -6.36 4.50 -18.11
N LYS A 818 -6.68 4.94 -19.35
CA LYS A 818 -5.66 5.48 -20.26
C LYS A 818 -5.02 6.76 -19.70
N TYR A 819 -5.82 7.52 -18.95
CA TYR A 819 -5.43 8.78 -18.35
C TYR A 819 -5.82 8.81 -16.87
N LEU A 820 -4.97 9.44 -16.06
CA LEU A 820 -5.26 9.84 -14.68
C LEU A 820 -5.44 11.36 -14.64
N GLY A 821 -6.60 11.86 -14.22
CA GLY A 821 -6.83 13.29 -14.05
C GLY A 821 -5.96 13.85 -12.93
N TYR A 822 -5.33 15.00 -13.16
CA TYR A 822 -4.54 15.72 -12.16
C TYR A 822 -4.90 17.21 -12.20
N LEU A 823 -5.42 17.72 -11.09
CA LEU A 823 -5.80 19.13 -10.92
C LEU A 823 -5.21 19.65 -9.62
N SER A 824 -4.52 20.79 -9.64
CA SER A 824 -4.07 21.51 -8.45
C SER A 824 -4.69 22.90 -8.44
N VAL A 825 -5.38 23.24 -7.35
CA VAL A 825 -6.15 24.47 -7.18
C VAL A 825 -5.68 25.19 -5.94
N LEU A 826 -5.44 26.50 -6.07
CA LEU A 826 -5.24 27.41 -4.94
C LEU A 826 -6.56 28.16 -4.70
N PHE A 827 -7.05 28.07 -3.48
CA PHE A 827 -8.21 28.79 -2.98
C PHE A 827 -7.76 29.97 -2.12
N ASP A 828 -8.53 31.06 -2.16
CA ASP A 828 -8.33 32.21 -1.27
C ASP A 828 -9.02 32.01 0.10
N GLU A 829 -8.94 33.03 0.96
CA GLU A 829 -9.49 33.00 2.33
C GLU A 829 -11.03 32.91 2.38
N LYS A 830 -11.73 33.03 1.24
CA LYS A 830 -13.18 32.86 1.13
C LYS A 830 -13.58 31.48 0.58
N GLY A 831 -12.60 30.65 0.22
CA GLY A 831 -12.84 29.39 -0.48
C GLY A 831 -13.03 29.56 -2.00
N ASP A 832 -12.77 30.74 -2.57
CA ASP A 832 -12.91 30.96 -4.02
C ASP A 832 -11.65 30.55 -4.78
N VAL A 833 -11.80 30.06 -6.01
CA VAL A 833 -10.69 29.64 -6.88
C VAL A 833 -9.80 30.83 -7.28
N TYR A 834 -8.65 30.94 -6.62
CA TYR A 834 -7.63 31.96 -6.90
C TYR A 834 -6.85 31.64 -8.18
N SER A 835 -6.28 30.44 -8.26
CA SER A 835 -5.54 29.97 -9.44
C SER A 835 -5.57 28.44 -9.53
N TYR A 836 -5.31 27.89 -10.72
CA TYR A 836 -5.31 26.45 -10.94
C TYR A 836 -4.25 26.04 -11.96
N SER A 837 -3.85 24.78 -11.92
CA SER A 837 -2.96 24.13 -12.88
C SER A 837 -3.24 22.64 -12.94
N GLY A 838 -2.83 21.98 -14.01
CA GLY A 838 -2.99 20.52 -14.15
C GLY A 838 -3.28 20.10 -15.58
N GLN A 839 -3.14 18.81 -15.84
CA GLN A 839 -3.48 18.11 -17.08
C GLN A 839 -3.70 16.63 -16.77
N PRO A 840 -4.49 15.89 -17.56
CA PRO A 840 -4.50 14.44 -17.49
C PRO A 840 -3.11 13.85 -17.71
N ILE A 841 -2.76 12.79 -16.99
CA ILE A 841 -1.49 12.08 -17.12
C ILE A 841 -1.73 10.86 -18.00
N LEU A 842 -1.08 10.80 -19.17
CA LEU A 842 -1.13 9.63 -20.04
C LEU A 842 -0.39 8.46 -19.40
N LEU A 843 -1.06 7.34 -19.16
CA LEU A 843 -0.47 6.14 -18.55
C LEU A 843 0.17 5.24 -19.61
N ASN A 844 1.23 5.73 -20.27
CA ASN A 844 2.02 5.00 -21.27
C ASN A 844 3.13 4.13 -20.61
N TYR A 845 4.05 3.59 -21.41
CA TYR A 845 5.21 2.80 -20.95
C TYR A 845 6.21 3.59 -20.07
N GLU A 846 6.11 4.91 -20.02
CA GLU A 846 7.02 5.76 -19.22
C GLU A 846 6.53 5.93 -17.77
N VAL A 847 5.27 5.56 -17.50
CA VAL A 847 4.72 5.57 -16.16
C VAL A 847 4.98 4.22 -15.50
N PRO A 848 5.74 4.17 -14.37
CA PRO A 848 6.00 2.94 -13.65
C PRO A 848 4.72 2.30 -13.12
N SER A 849 4.72 0.98 -13.01
CA SER A 849 3.63 0.17 -12.45
C SER A 849 3.97 -0.31 -11.04
N ASP A 850 2.96 -0.52 -10.18
CA ASP A 850 3.13 -1.25 -8.93
C ASP A 850 3.37 -2.76 -9.20
N GLU A 851 4.56 -3.25 -8.87
CA GLU A 851 4.96 -4.64 -9.13
C GLU A 851 4.05 -5.67 -8.44
N ASN A 852 3.49 -5.38 -7.25
CA ASN A 852 2.61 -6.34 -6.56
C ASN A 852 1.24 -6.45 -7.25
N ILE A 853 0.71 -5.31 -7.72
CA ILE A 853 -0.54 -5.29 -8.46
C ILE A 853 -0.35 -5.98 -9.81
N ASN A 854 0.78 -5.76 -10.47
CA ASN A 854 1.14 -6.49 -11.68
C ASN A 854 1.23 -8.00 -11.46
N GLU A 855 1.87 -8.46 -10.38
CA GLU A 855 1.93 -9.89 -10.05
C GLU A 855 0.54 -10.48 -9.76
N LEU A 856 -0.30 -9.76 -8.99
CA LEU A 856 -1.68 -10.15 -8.71
C LEU A 856 -2.48 -10.28 -10.01
N LEU A 857 -2.39 -9.28 -10.88
CA LEU A 857 -3.10 -9.27 -12.16
C LEU A 857 -2.55 -10.35 -13.09
N ALA A 858 -1.24 -10.58 -13.16
CA ALA A 858 -0.63 -11.65 -13.94
C ALA A 858 -1.14 -13.03 -13.49
N TYR A 859 -1.17 -13.30 -12.19
CA TYR A 859 -1.71 -14.53 -11.62
C TYR A 859 -3.19 -14.73 -11.97
N LYS A 860 -4.00 -13.69 -11.82
CA LYS A 860 -5.44 -13.73 -12.17
C LYS A 860 -5.65 -13.88 -13.67
N ALA A 861 -4.75 -13.34 -14.49
CA ALA A 861 -4.82 -13.43 -15.94
C ALA A 861 -4.65 -14.85 -16.46
N GLU A 862 -3.85 -15.69 -15.81
CA GLU A 862 -3.68 -17.09 -16.23
C GLU A 862 -5.02 -17.82 -16.32
N LYS A 863 -5.89 -17.62 -15.31
CA LYS A 863 -7.25 -18.17 -15.29
C LYS A 863 -8.12 -17.64 -16.43
N ILE A 864 -7.98 -16.36 -16.76
CA ILE A 864 -8.69 -15.75 -17.90
C ILE A 864 -8.17 -16.35 -19.21
N ARG A 865 -6.84 -16.47 -19.38
CA ARG A 865 -6.22 -16.99 -20.60
C ARG A 865 -6.65 -18.44 -20.86
N GLU A 866 -6.61 -19.29 -19.85
CA GLU A 866 -7.03 -20.70 -19.94
C GLU A 866 -8.48 -20.83 -20.43
N LYS A 867 -9.38 -20.02 -19.88
CA LYS A 867 -10.82 -20.13 -20.15
C LYS A 867 -11.28 -19.39 -21.40
N TYR A 868 -10.72 -18.21 -21.68
CA TYR A 868 -11.28 -17.29 -22.67
C TYR A 868 -10.41 -17.08 -23.91
N ASP A 869 -9.12 -17.43 -23.89
CA ASP A 869 -8.23 -17.25 -25.05
C ASP A 869 -8.23 -18.43 -26.03
N THR A 870 -9.14 -19.38 -25.82
CA THR A 870 -9.41 -20.46 -26.76
C THR A 870 -9.89 -19.90 -28.10
N ALA A 871 -9.17 -20.21 -29.18
CA ALA A 871 -9.56 -19.86 -30.54
C ALA A 871 -10.79 -20.68 -30.98
N ILE A 872 -11.83 -19.99 -31.46
CA ILE A 872 -13.12 -20.57 -31.86
C ILE A 872 -13.40 -20.40 -33.36
N GLY A 873 -12.63 -19.58 -34.07
CA GLY A 873 -12.76 -19.39 -35.51
C GLY A 873 -11.81 -18.34 -36.04
N ASN A 874 -12.00 -17.94 -37.30
CA ASN A 874 -11.27 -16.84 -37.93
C ASN A 874 -12.25 -15.92 -38.66
N THR A 875 -11.87 -14.66 -38.90
CA THR A 875 -12.64 -13.73 -39.75
C THR A 875 -11.83 -13.26 -40.96
N LEU A 876 -12.49 -13.09 -42.10
CA LEU A 876 -11.90 -12.53 -43.34
C LEU A 876 -12.28 -11.06 -43.55
N VAL A 877 -13.07 -10.50 -42.65
CA VAL A 877 -13.57 -9.12 -42.68
C VAL A 877 -13.50 -8.53 -41.28
N THR A 878 -13.24 -7.23 -41.17
CA THR A 878 -13.38 -6.52 -39.90
C THR A 878 -14.86 -6.51 -39.53
N LEU A 879 -15.18 -7.06 -38.37
CA LEU A 879 -16.53 -7.02 -37.79
C LEU A 879 -16.63 -5.74 -36.97
N SER A 880 -17.28 -4.72 -37.52
CA SER A 880 -17.35 -3.38 -36.95
C SER A 880 -18.54 -3.24 -35.99
N ASN A 881 -18.30 -2.60 -34.84
CA ASN A 881 -19.30 -2.25 -33.84
C ASN A 881 -19.97 -0.88 -34.06
N ASP A 882 -19.85 -0.30 -35.26
CA ASP A 882 -20.50 0.95 -35.65
C ASP A 882 -22.01 0.74 -35.87
N CYS A 883 -22.66 0.32 -34.77
CA CYS A 883 -24.01 -0.24 -34.68
C CYS A 883 -25.01 0.73 -34.03
N ARG A 884 -24.57 1.97 -33.75
CA ARG A 884 -25.37 3.02 -33.12
C ARG A 884 -25.85 4.00 -34.18
N GLY A 885 -27.15 4.09 -34.38
CA GLY A 885 -27.76 4.90 -35.44
C GLY A 885 -27.76 4.27 -36.85
N LYS A 886 -27.14 3.11 -37.06
CA LYS A 886 -27.18 2.36 -38.33
C LYS A 886 -26.90 0.86 -38.15
N GLU A 887 -27.22 0.09 -39.20
CA GLU A 887 -26.90 -1.35 -39.27
C GLU A 887 -25.38 -1.56 -39.44
N CYS A 888 -24.85 -2.55 -38.74
CA CYS A 888 -23.44 -2.94 -38.78
C CYS A 888 -23.30 -4.45 -39.05
N ASN A 889 -22.14 -4.88 -39.57
CA ASN A 889 -21.93 -6.30 -39.85
C ASN A 889 -21.71 -7.15 -38.58
N MET A 890 -21.21 -6.57 -37.48
CA MET A 890 -21.17 -7.27 -36.18
C MET A 890 -22.59 -7.54 -35.67
N GLY A 891 -23.48 -6.57 -35.76
CA GLY A 891 -24.89 -6.69 -35.37
C GLY A 891 -25.64 -7.75 -36.18
N ASN A 892 -25.37 -7.81 -37.49
CA ASN A 892 -25.89 -8.89 -38.33
C ASN A 892 -25.39 -10.27 -37.86
N LEU A 893 -24.10 -10.41 -37.57
CA LEU A 893 -23.53 -11.66 -37.08
C LEU A 893 -24.17 -12.10 -35.75
N VAL A 894 -24.28 -11.19 -34.79
CA VAL A 894 -24.85 -11.48 -33.47
C VAL A 894 -26.32 -11.88 -33.61
N THR A 895 -27.14 -11.10 -34.33
CA THR A 895 -28.57 -11.44 -34.48
C THR A 895 -28.82 -12.69 -35.31
N ASP A 896 -27.99 -12.97 -36.31
CA ASP A 896 -28.03 -14.24 -37.06
C ASP A 896 -27.64 -15.43 -36.20
N SER A 897 -26.74 -15.25 -35.23
CA SER A 897 -26.36 -16.29 -34.28
C SER A 897 -27.54 -16.73 -33.42
N LEU A 898 -28.39 -15.79 -32.99
CA LEU A 898 -29.56 -16.09 -32.17
C LEU A 898 -30.56 -16.95 -32.94
N VAL A 899 -30.87 -16.56 -34.19
CA VAL A 899 -31.75 -17.37 -35.06
C VAL A 899 -31.13 -18.74 -35.31
N CYS A 900 -29.82 -18.82 -35.54
CA CYS A 900 -29.13 -20.10 -35.74
C CYS A 900 -29.17 -21.00 -34.51
N GLU A 901 -29.05 -20.43 -33.31
CA GLU A 901 -29.05 -21.16 -32.05
C GLU A 901 -30.45 -21.71 -31.72
N ALA A 902 -31.50 -20.92 -31.95
CA ALA A 902 -32.89 -21.40 -31.80
C ALA A 902 -33.19 -22.62 -32.68
N ILE A 903 -32.57 -22.73 -33.86
CA ILE A 903 -32.73 -23.88 -34.76
C ILE A 903 -31.91 -25.09 -34.28
N ARG A 904 -30.78 -24.85 -33.59
CA ARG A 904 -29.82 -25.89 -33.20
C ARG A 904 -30.33 -26.77 -32.06
N GLN A 905 -31.04 -26.22 -31.10
CA GLN A 905 -31.53 -26.95 -29.92
C GLN A 905 -32.60 -27.98 -30.34
N LYS A 906 -32.17 -29.24 -30.54
CA LYS A 906 -33.03 -30.41 -30.81
C LYS A 906 -33.18 -31.23 -29.53
N THR A 907 -34.25 -31.03 -28.79
CA THR A 907 -34.78 -32.02 -27.83
C THR A 907 -35.98 -32.74 -28.44
N ILE A 908 -36.25 -33.96 -27.95
CA ILE A 908 -37.21 -34.92 -28.53
C ILE A 908 -38.67 -34.41 -28.49
N ASP A 909 -38.99 -33.43 -27.64
CA ASP A 909 -40.32 -32.78 -27.54
C ASP A 909 -40.46 -31.51 -28.43
N ASP A 910 -39.38 -31.05 -29.07
CA ASP A 910 -39.22 -29.68 -29.62
C ASP A 910 -39.10 -29.61 -31.15
N THR A 911 -39.60 -30.61 -31.88
CA THR A 911 -39.69 -30.51 -33.36
C THR A 911 -40.53 -29.31 -33.83
N ILE A 912 -41.36 -28.73 -32.96
CA ILE A 912 -42.15 -27.50 -33.19
C ILE A 912 -41.38 -26.21 -32.85
N ARG A 913 -40.55 -26.17 -31.79
CA ARG A 913 -39.82 -24.95 -31.37
C ARG A 913 -38.79 -24.47 -32.40
N SER A 914 -38.06 -25.39 -33.03
CA SER A 914 -36.97 -25.09 -33.98
C SER A 914 -37.39 -24.36 -35.27
N THR A 915 -38.70 -24.29 -35.56
CA THR A 915 -39.27 -23.60 -36.75
C THR A 915 -39.98 -22.28 -36.43
N ARG A 916 -40.16 -21.96 -35.13
CA ARG A 916 -41.02 -20.88 -34.66
C ARG A 916 -40.38 -19.50 -34.82
N TYR A 917 -39.08 -19.39 -34.59
CA TYR A 917 -38.36 -18.12 -34.53
C TYR A 917 -37.58 -17.86 -35.83
N THR A 918 -38.14 -17.05 -36.74
CA THR A 918 -37.52 -16.75 -38.05
C THR A 918 -36.74 -15.43 -38.08
N ALA A 919 -36.83 -14.64 -37.01
CA ALA A 919 -36.27 -13.30 -36.94
C ALA A 919 -35.79 -12.96 -35.52
N ALA A 920 -34.83 -12.05 -35.44
CA ALA A 920 -34.26 -11.56 -34.19
C ALA A 920 -33.97 -10.05 -34.29
N PHE A 921 -34.03 -9.34 -33.18
CA PHE A 921 -33.54 -7.97 -33.06
C PHE A 921 -32.80 -7.76 -31.74
N LEU A 922 -31.81 -6.88 -31.76
CA LEU A 922 -31.03 -6.51 -30.58
C LEU A 922 -30.65 -5.03 -30.64
N SER A 923 -30.78 -4.32 -29.52
CA SER A 923 -30.23 -2.96 -29.38
C SER A 923 -28.71 -2.92 -29.60
N GLY A 924 -28.25 -1.93 -30.35
CA GLY A 924 -26.83 -1.68 -30.60
C GLY A 924 -26.04 -1.36 -29.33
N GLY A 925 -26.70 -0.89 -28.27
CA GLY A 925 -26.12 -0.61 -26.94
C GLY A 925 -25.46 -1.83 -26.30
N GLY A 926 -25.98 -3.03 -26.62
CA GLY A 926 -25.44 -4.32 -26.19
C GLY A 926 -24.16 -4.77 -26.92
N ILE A 927 -23.80 -4.15 -28.05
CA ILE A 927 -22.64 -4.51 -28.89
C ILE A 927 -21.52 -3.50 -28.65
N ARG A 928 -20.43 -3.93 -28.00
CA ARG A 928 -19.46 -3.01 -27.38
C ARG A 928 -18.12 -2.91 -28.10
N ALA A 929 -17.74 -3.89 -28.91
CA ALA A 929 -16.41 -3.92 -29.52
C ALA A 929 -16.40 -4.45 -30.95
N SER A 930 -15.41 -3.99 -31.71
CA SER A 930 -15.08 -4.55 -33.02
C SER A 930 -14.15 -5.77 -32.88
N ILE A 931 -14.15 -6.63 -33.90
CA ILE A 931 -13.14 -7.68 -34.10
C ILE A 931 -12.45 -7.40 -35.42
N ASP A 932 -11.19 -6.99 -35.37
CA ASP A 932 -10.41 -6.67 -36.56
C ASP A 932 -9.91 -7.94 -37.27
N LYS A 933 -9.93 -7.93 -38.60
CA LYS A 933 -9.41 -9.04 -39.42
C LYS A 933 -7.89 -9.14 -39.37
N ASP A 934 -7.20 -8.04 -39.07
CA ASP A 934 -5.74 -7.93 -39.07
C ASP A 934 -5.16 -8.08 -37.65
N ALA A 935 -6.01 -8.17 -36.62
CA ALA A 935 -5.59 -8.53 -35.26
C ALA A 935 -5.11 -10.01 -35.20
N VAL A 936 -4.03 -10.24 -34.45
CA VAL A 936 -3.32 -11.52 -34.17
C VAL A 936 -3.81 -12.74 -34.98
N GLN A 937 -3.19 -12.97 -36.15
CA GLN A 937 -3.40 -14.15 -37.02
C GLN A 937 -4.84 -14.38 -37.53
N ARG A 938 -5.72 -13.37 -37.54
CA ARG A 938 -7.13 -13.45 -37.97
C ARG A 938 -8.03 -14.33 -37.09
N LYS A 939 -7.56 -14.73 -35.91
CA LYS A 939 -8.26 -15.64 -34.99
C LYS A 939 -9.32 -14.89 -34.18
N ILE A 940 -10.43 -15.56 -33.94
CA ILE A 940 -11.48 -15.13 -33.01
C ILE A 940 -11.44 -16.06 -31.80
N THR A 941 -11.36 -15.51 -30.60
CA THR A 941 -11.40 -16.22 -29.31
C THR A 941 -12.72 -15.98 -28.58
N ILE A 942 -12.98 -16.74 -27.51
CA ILE A 942 -14.12 -16.50 -26.62
C ILE A 942 -14.01 -15.10 -25.98
N ARG A 943 -12.80 -14.68 -25.59
CA ARG A 943 -12.53 -13.32 -25.09
C ARG A 943 -12.99 -12.26 -26.08
N ASN A 944 -12.71 -12.43 -27.37
CA ASN A 944 -13.17 -11.47 -28.37
C ASN A 944 -14.70 -11.35 -28.36
N VAL A 945 -15.43 -12.47 -28.29
CA VAL A 945 -16.91 -12.45 -28.26
C VAL A 945 -17.45 -11.81 -26.98
N LEU A 946 -16.86 -12.10 -25.82
CA LEU A 946 -17.26 -11.50 -24.56
C LEU A 946 -16.97 -9.99 -24.50
N ARG A 947 -15.93 -9.52 -25.19
CA ARG A 947 -15.69 -8.08 -25.38
C ARG A 947 -16.78 -7.41 -26.24
N VAL A 948 -17.36 -8.15 -27.20
CA VAL A 948 -18.49 -7.68 -28.00
C VAL A 948 -19.78 -7.66 -27.19
N LEU A 949 -20.04 -8.71 -26.39
CA LEU A 949 -21.27 -8.93 -25.62
C LEU A 949 -20.96 -9.16 -24.12
N PRO A 950 -20.59 -8.12 -23.36
CA PRO A 950 -20.01 -8.30 -22.02
C PRO A 950 -21.03 -8.57 -20.90
N TYR A 951 -22.32 -8.28 -21.13
CA TYR A 951 -23.33 -8.20 -20.06
C TYR A 951 -23.95 -9.54 -19.62
N GLY A 952 -23.53 -10.67 -20.20
CA GLY A 952 -24.08 -11.99 -19.83
C GLY A 952 -25.58 -12.18 -20.11
N ASN A 953 -26.19 -11.29 -20.92
CA ASN A 953 -27.61 -11.35 -21.25
C ASN A 953 -28.01 -12.70 -21.87
N TYR A 954 -29.20 -13.16 -21.51
CA TYR A 954 -29.79 -14.40 -22.02
C TYR A 954 -30.59 -14.15 -23.29
N MET A 955 -30.58 -15.13 -24.17
CA MET A 955 -31.46 -15.16 -25.32
C MET A 955 -32.89 -15.47 -24.88
N VAL A 956 -33.85 -14.70 -25.36
CA VAL A 956 -35.29 -14.91 -25.08
C VAL A 956 -36.12 -14.84 -26.34
N GLY A 957 -37.20 -15.62 -26.38
CA GLY A 957 -38.23 -15.58 -27.40
C GLY A 957 -39.42 -14.74 -26.95
N LEU A 958 -39.90 -13.85 -27.81
CA LEU A 958 -41.09 -13.04 -27.59
C LEU A 958 -42.17 -13.39 -28.60
N THR A 959 -43.40 -13.48 -28.11
CA THR A 959 -44.61 -13.56 -28.94
C THR A 959 -45.34 -12.23 -28.85
N LEU A 960 -45.37 -11.46 -29.93
CA LEU A 960 -46.01 -10.13 -29.96
C LEU A 960 -46.69 -9.83 -31.28
N ASN A 961 -47.67 -8.90 -31.27
CA ASN A 961 -48.34 -8.47 -32.49
C ASN A 961 -47.48 -7.49 -33.30
N GLY A 962 -47.82 -7.29 -34.57
CA GLY A 962 -47.10 -6.36 -35.45
C GLY A 962 -47.10 -4.90 -34.97
N SER A 963 -48.13 -4.46 -34.21
CA SER A 963 -48.19 -3.10 -33.67
C SER A 963 -47.08 -2.84 -32.63
N VAL A 964 -46.80 -3.82 -31.76
CA VAL A 964 -45.70 -3.72 -30.78
C VAL A 964 -44.35 -3.80 -31.50
N LEU A 965 -44.21 -4.60 -32.57
CA LEU A 965 -43.00 -4.58 -33.40
C LEU A 965 -42.76 -3.20 -34.01
N LYS A 966 -43.81 -2.55 -34.52
CA LYS A 966 -43.73 -1.19 -35.03
C LYS A 966 -43.28 -0.20 -33.98
N GLN A 967 -43.86 -0.23 -32.78
CA GLN A 967 -43.39 0.60 -31.68
C GLN A 967 -41.90 0.39 -31.36
N ALA A 968 -41.43 -0.86 -31.35
CA ALA A 968 -40.00 -1.15 -31.14
C ALA A 968 -39.13 -0.56 -32.27
N PHE A 969 -39.53 -0.70 -33.54
CA PHE A 969 -38.79 -0.12 -34.65
C PHE A 969 -38.85 1.42 -34.69
N GLU A 970 -39.94 2.04 -34.22
CA GLU A 970 -40.03 3.49 -34.04
C GLU A 970 -39.09 3.98 -32.94
N ARG A 971 -39.10 3.28 -31.78
CA ARG A 971 -38.19 3.56 -30.67
C ARG A 971 -36.72 3.51 -31.11
N SER A 972 -36.36 2.54 -31.94
CA SER A 972 -35.02 2.37 -32.51
C SER A 972 -34.44 3.59 -33.23
N VAL A 973 -35.29 4.50 -33.71
CA VAL A 973 -34.87 5.68 -34.48
C VAL A 973 -35.39 6.97 -33.86
N GLU A 974 -35.94 6.93 -32.65
CA GLU A 974 -36.61 8.05 -32.00
C GLU A 974 -35.64 9.22 -31.75
N GLN A 975 -34.45 8.93 -31.21
CA GLN A 975 -33.46 9.94 -30.86
C GLN A 975 -32.65 10.44 -32.05
N ILE A 976 -32.75 9.81 -33.23
CA ILE A 976 -32.00 10.25 -34.41
C ILE A 976 -32.60 11.54 -34.96
N PRO A 977 -31.87 12.67 -34.99
CA PRO A 977 -32.38 13.91 -35.55
C PRO A 977 -32.64 13.79 -37.06
N GLY A 978 -33.69 14.45 -37.55
CA GLY A 978 -34.07 14.41 -38.97
C GLY A 978 -32.90 14.83 -39.89
N GLY A 979 -32.61 14.01 -40.90
CA GLY A 979 -31.55 14.27 -41.88
C GLY A 979 -30.11 13.98 -41.41
N GLN A 980 -29.90 13.45 -40.19
CA GLN A 980 -28.57 13.18 -39.63
C GLN A 980 -28.24 11.69 -39.43
N GLU A 981 -28.62 10.84 -40.40
CA GLU A 981 -28.43 9.37 -40.42
C GLU A 981 -26.97 8.87 -40.21
N LYS A 982 -25.96 9.74 -40.27
CA LYS A 982 -24.53 9.38 -40.16
C LYS A 982 -23.76 10.06 -39.02
N LYS A 983 -24.38 11.00 -38.30
CA LYS A 983 -23.69 11.83 -37.28
C LYS A 983 -24.13 11.56 -35.85
N TYR A 984 -25.20 10.77 -35.65
CA TYR A 984 -25.81 10.58 -34.35
C TYR A 984 -25.68 9.14 -33.85
N GLU A 985 -25.14 8.96 -32.65
CA GLU A 985 -25.03 7.66 -31.98
C GLU A 985 -26.29 7.39 -31.13
N ALA A 986 -27.27 6.69 -31.70
CA ALA A 986 -28.41 6.17 -30.95
C ALA A 986 -28.08 4.77 -30.40
N ARG A 987 -27.92 4.65 -29.07
CA ARG A 987 -27.59 3.37 -28.40
C ARG A 987 -28.69 2.34 -28.64
N GLU A 988 -29.94 2.77 -28.64
CA GLU A 988 -31.14 1.96 -28.79
C GLU A 988 -31.39 1.44 -30.22
N TYR A 989 -30.55 1.78 -31.21
CA TYR A 989 -30.78 1.38 -32.60
C TYR A 989 -30.71 -0.15 -32.79
N LEU A 990 -31.72 -0.75 -33.44
CA LEU A 990 -31.84 -2.20 -33.60
C LEU A 990 -30.94 -2.76 -34.72
N GLN A 991 -30.17 -3.77 -34.36
CA GLN A 991 -29.55 -4.73 -35.26
C GLN A 991 -30.50 -5.89 -35.52
N LEU A 992 -30.52 -6.44 -36.73
CA LEU A 992 -31.65 -7.23 -37.23
C LEU A 992 -31.21 -8.53 -37.89
N SER A 993 -31.96 -9.62 -37.66
CA SER A 993 -31.97 -10.84 -38.47
C SER A 993 -33.38 -11.18 -38.91
N GLY A 994 -33.56 -11.57 -40.18
CA GLY A 994 -34.89 -11.95 -40.70
C GLY A 994 -35.87 -10.79 -40.85
N PHE A 995 -35.45 -9.53 -40.67
CA PHE A 995 -36.25 -8.34 -40.94
C PHE A 995 -35.70 -7.54 -42.12
N LYS A 996 -36.58 -6.78 -42.78
CA LYS A 996 -36.22 -5.68 -43.67
C LYS A 996 -37.07 -4.47 -43.32
N VAL A 997 -36.45 -3.34 -42.99
CA VAL A 997 -37.13 -2.13 -42.53
C VAL A 997 -36.65 -0.92 -43.33
N LYS A 998 -37.59 -0.04 -43.68
CA LYS A 998 -37.32 1.26 -44.27
C LYS A 998 -37.82 2.36 -43.35
N TYR A 999 -36.96 3.33 -43.09
CA TYR A 999 -37.24 4.48 -42.26
C TYR A 999 -37.35 5.77 -43.09
N ASP A 1000 -38.16 6.70 -42.61
CA ASP A 1000 -38.27 8.07 -43.07
C ASP A 1000 -38.05 9.02 -41.89
N LEU A 1001 -36.81 9.48 -41.71
CA LEU A 1001 -36.42 10.36 -40.62
C LEU A 1001 -36.94 11.80 -40.77
N THR A 1002 -37.59 12.14 -41.89
CA THR A 1002 -38.24 13.45 -42.05
C THR A 1002 -39.54 13.55 -41.27
N LYS A 1003 -40.11 12.40 -40.90
CA LYS A 1003 -41.33 12.34 -40.09
C LYS A 1003 -41.03 12.53 -38.59
N PRO A 1004 -42.02 13.01 -37.82
CA PRO A 1004 -41.92 13.07 -36.36
C PRO A 1004 -41.59 11.71 -35.76
N PRO A 1005 -40.85 11.65 -34.63
CA PRO A 1005 -40.65 10.40 -33.90
C PRO A 1005 -42.00 9.71 -33.61
N GLY A 1006 -42.07 8.39 -33.83
CA GLY A 1006 -43.32 7.61 -33.72
C GLY A 1006 -44.03 7.35 -35.05
N GLU A 1007 -43.64 8.04 -36.13
CA GLU A 1007 -44.19 7.83 -37.49
C GLU A 1007 -43.10 7.55 -38.56
N ARG A 1008 -41.89 7.19 -38.13
CA ARG A 1008 -40.69 7.07 -38.98
C ARG A 1008 -40.58 5.73 -39.70
N VAL A 1009 -41.33 4.70 -39.33
CA VAL A 1009 -41.32 3.40 -40.00
C VAL A 1009 -42.21 3.46 -41.25
N ASN A 1010 -41.59 3.40 -42.43
CA ASN A 1010 -42.29 3.46 -43.71
C ASN A 1010 -42.69 2.06 -44.22
N GLU A 1011 -41.80 1.07 -44.13
CA GLU A 1011 -42.07 -0.30 -44.55
C GLU A 1011 -41.35 -1.26 -43.60
N MET A 1012 -42.03 -2.34 -43.19
CA MET A 1012 -41.44 -3.39 -42.38
C MET A 1012 -41.86 -4.77 -42.89
N LYS A 1013 -40.87 -5.64 -43.08
CA LYS A 1013 -41.05 -7.01 -43.58
C LYS A 1013 -40.33 -8.00 -42.68
N ILE A 1014 -40.92 -9.18 -42.53
CA ILE A 1014 -40.35 -10.29 -41.78
C ILE A 1014 -40.19 -11.52 -42.68
N ARG A 1015 -39.14 -12.29 -42.44
CA ARG A 1015 -38.82 -13.53 -43.16
C ARG A 1015 -39.82 -14.62 -42.79
N THR A 1016 -40.42 -15.23 -43.82
CA THR A 1016 -41.32 -16.37 -43.67
C THR A 1016 -40.56 -17.68 -43.58
N THR A 1017 -41.22 -18.75 -43.14
CA THR A 1017 -40.71 -20.13 -43.23
C THR A 1017 -40.75 -20.71 -44.66
N GLU A 1018 -41.31 -19.98 -45.63
CA GLU A 1018 -41.37 -20.35 -47.04
C GLU A 1018 -40.15 -19.84 -47.84
N CYS A 1019 -39.73 -20.58 -48.88
CA CYS A 1019 -38.73 -20.10 -49.84
C CYS A 1019 -38.91 -20.67 -51.26
N VAL A 1020 -38.24 -20.04 -52.23
CA VAL A 1020 -38.22 -20.45 -53.64
C VAL A 1020 -36.89 -21.12 -53.94
N THR A 1021 -36.89 -22.43 -54.24
CA THR A 1021 -35.68 -23.18 -54.65
C THR A 1021 -35.25 -22.76 -56.05
N LYS A 1022 -33.94 -22.56 -56.27
CA LYS A 1022 -33.44 -22.05 -57.57
C LYS A 1022 -33.42 -23.09 -58.70
N CYS A 1023 -33.57 -24.38 -58.40
CA CYS A 1023 -33.77 -25.46 -59.38
C CYS A 1023 -34.55 -26.59 -58.68
N GLN A 1024 -35.67 -27.04 -59.25
CA GLN A 1024 -36.56 -28.14 -58.79
C GLN A 1024 -37.68 -27.75 -57.78
N PRO A 1025 -38.95 -27.69 -58.21
CA PRO A 1025 -40.10 -27.37 -57.35
C PRO A 1025 -40.56 -28.52 -56.40
N ASN A 1026 -39.91 -29.70 -56.43
CA ASN A 1026 -40.37 -30.90 -55.72
C ASN A 1026 -39.50 -31.35 -54.53
N ILE A 1027 -38.45 -30.61 -54.17
CA ILE A 1027 -37.63 -30.91 -52.97
C ILE A 1027 -38.06 -29.97 -51.84
N LYS A 1028 -38.62 -30.52 -50.75
CA LYS A 1028 -38.86 -29.76 -49.52
C LYS A 1028 -37.50 -29.26 -48.98
N PRO A 1029 -37.27 -27.94 -48.88
CA PRO A 1029 -36.02 -27.43 -48.33
C PRO A 1029 -35.84 -27.93 -46.90
N ASN A 1030 -34.66 -28.42 -46.55
CA ASN A 1030 -34.30 -28.57 -45.15
C ASN A 1030 -34.33 -27.15 -44.53
N LEU A 1031 -35.06 -26.96 -43.43
CA LEU A 1031 -35.19 -25.67 -42.74
C LEU A 1031 -33.81 -25.05 -42.39
N LYS A 1032 -32.81 -25.91 -42.17
CA LYS A 1032 -31.41 -25.52 -42.00
C LYS A 1032 -30.83 -24.83 -43.26
N ASN A 1033 -31.21 -25.26 -44.45
CA ASN A 1033 -30.76 -24.67 -45.73
C ASN A 1033 -31.54 -23.40 -46.08
N LEU A 1034 -32.83 -23.33 -45.73
CA LEU A 1034 -33.69 -22.13 -45.82
C LEU A 1034 -33.10 -20.93 -45.06
N LEU A 1035 -32.71 -21.16 -43.81
CA LEU A 1035 -32.23 -20.11 -42.91
C LEU A 1035 -30.78 -19.70 -43.21
N LEU A 1036 -30.01 -20.58 -43.86
CA LEU A 1036 -28.62 -20.34 -44.30
C LEU A 1036 -28.48 -19.86 -45.75
N GLY A 1037 -29.60 -19.68 -46.48
CA GLY A 1037 -29.60 -19.18 -47.86
C GLY A 1037 -28.89 -20.09 -48.88
N LYS A 1038 -28.64 -21.37 -48.52
CA LYS A 1038 -28.11 -22.36 -49.46
C LYS A 1038 -29.27 -22.94 -50.25
N ASP A 1039 -29.23 -22.78 -51.56
CA ASP A 1039 -30.18 -23.31 -52.55
C ASP A 1039 -31.62 -22.77 -52.49
N CYS A 1040 -31.89 -21.72 -51.69
CA CYS A 1040 -33.23 -21.11 -51.58
C CYS A 1040 -33.23 -19.57 -51.50
N ILE A 1041 -34.16 -18.93 -52.20
CA ILE A 1041 -34.44 -17.49 -52.11
C ILE A 1041 -35.42 -17.29 -50.94
N GLN A 1042 -34.96 -16.59 -49.89
CA GLN A 1042 -35.77 -16.27 -48.72
C GLN A 1042 -36.97 -15.38 -49.10
N LYS A 1043 -38.18 -15.80 -48.71
CA LYS A 1043 -39.41 -15.01 -48.88
C LYS A 1043 -39.65 -14.13 -47.65
N TYR A 1044 -40.13 -12.92 -47.91
CA TYR A 1044 -40.46 -11.91 -46.89
C TYR A 1044 -41.92 -11.49 -47.08
N GLU A 1045 -42.65 -11.34 -45.99
CA GLU A 1045 -44.00 -10.78 -45.99
C GLU A 1045 -44.02 -9.41 -45.29
N LEU A 1046 -44.98 -8.56 -45.65
CA LEU A 1046 -45.23 -7.31 -44.92
C LEU A 1046 -45.76 -7.64 -43.52
N ILE A 1047 -45.27 -6.92 -42.51
CA ILE A 1047 -45.75 -7.07 -41.15
C ILE A 1047 -47.16 -6.46 -41.06
N ASN A 1048 -48.12 -7.26 -40.55
CA ASN A 1048 -49.48 -6.84 -40.26
C ASN A 1048 -49.60 -6.54 -38.77
N GLU A 1049 -50.08 -5.34 -38.43
CA GLU A 1049 -50.12 -4.85 -37.04
C GLU A 1049 -50.95 -5.73 -36.09
N SER A 1050 -51.95 -6.46 -36.59
CA SER A 1050 -52.80 -7.35 -35.80
C SER A 1050 -52.33 -8.80 -35.75
N LYS A 1051 -51.36 -9.20 -36.58
CA LYS A 1051 -50.84 -10.58 -36.64
C LYS A 1051 -49.79 -10.79 -35.54
N MET A 1052 -49.77 -11.99 -34.94
CA MET A 1052 -48.76 -12.39 -33.96
C MET A 1052 -47.48 -12.90 -34.65
N TYR A 1053 -46.34 -12.53 -34.09
CA TYR A 1053 -45.00 -12.90 -34.56
C TYR A 1053 -44.17 -13.43 -33.39
N ASN A 1054 -43.29 -14.39 -33.70
CA ASN A 1054 -42.32 -14.94 -32.76
C ASN A 1054 -40.93 -14.46 -33.14
N VAL A 1055 -40.26 -13.77 -32.22
CA VAL A 1055 -38.98 -13.09 -32.48
C VAL A 1055 -38.03 -13.31 -31.32
N LEU A 1056 -36.73 -13.22 -31.59
CA LEU A 1056 -35.70 -13.39 -30.57
C LEU A 1056 -35.08 -12.04 -30.20
N THR A 1057 -34.77 -11.87 -28.92
CA THR A 1057 -34.04 -10.71 -28.41
C THR A 1057 -33.28 -11.06 -27.13
N SER A 1058 -32.76 -10.05 -26.42
CA SER A 1058 -32.13 -10.21 -25.10
C SER A 1058 -33.15 -10.08 -23.97
N ASP A 1059 -32.89 -10.74 -22.84
CA ASP A 1059 -33.73 -10.60 -21.65
C ASP A 1059 -33.71 -9.17 -21.07
N PHE A 1060 -32.60 -8.45 -21.18
CA PHE A 1060 -32.51 -7.01 -20.84
C PHE A 1060 -33.51 -6.18 -21.63
N GLN A 1061 -33.50 -6.32 -22.96
CA GLN A 1061 -34.39 -5.56 -23.83
C GLN A 1061 -35.85 -5.99 -23.67
N ALA A 1062 -36.11 -7.29 -23.44
CA ALA A 1062 -37.46 -7.79 -23.15
C ALA A 1062 -38.06 -7.22 -21.85
N LYS A 1063 -37.23 -6.85 -20.87
CA LYS A 1063 -37.67 -6.18 -19.62
C LYS A 1063 -37.85 -4.66 -19.79
N GLY A 1064 -37.64 -4.14 -20.99
CA GLY A 1064 -37.78 -2.71 -21.31
C GLY A 1064 -36.49 -1.91 -21.29
N GLY A 1065 -35.33 -2.56 -21.22
CA GLY A 1065 -34.02 -1.92 -21.31
C GLY A 1065 -33.86 -1.08 -22.59
N ASP A 1066 -33.02 -0.05 -22.55
CA ASP A 1066 -32.84 0.98 -23.60
C ASP A 1066 -34.13 1.75 -23.96
N GLY A 1067 -35.13 1.69 -23.09
CA GLY A 1067 -36.44 2.33 -23.27
C GLY A 1067 -37.40 1.55 -24.16
N TYR A 1068 -37.17 0.25 -24.37
CA TYR A 1068 -38.10 -0.66 -25.03
C TYR A 1068 -39.27 -1.08 -24.10
N SER A 1069 -39.85 -0.12 -23.38
CA SER A 1069 -40.87 -0.35 -22.34
C SER A 1069 -42.09 -1.11 -22.83
N MET A 1070 -42.43 -1.00 -24.12
CA MET A 1070 -43.52 -1.74 -24.78
C MET A 1070 -43.34 -3.27 -24.73
N LEU A 1071 -42.14 -3.78 -24.43
CA LEU A 1071 -41.87 -5.21 -24.30
C LEU A 1071 -42.05 -5.74 -22.88
N LYS A 1072 -42.06 -4.87 -21.86
CA LYS A 1072 -41.97 -5.23 -20.43
C LYS A 1072 -43.09 -6.14 -19.94
N ASP A 1073 -44.29 -5.99 -20.50
CA ASP A 1073 -45.48 -6.74 -20.10
C ASP A 1073 -45.63 -8.08 -20.85
N LEU A 1074 -44.75 -8.36 -21.81
CA LEU A 1074 -44.72 -9.64 -22.52
C LEU A 1074 -44.15 -10.73 -21.62
N GLN A 1075 -44.55 -11.97 -21.86
CA GLN A 1075 -44.00 -13.15 -21.19
C GLN A 1075 -42.89 -13.77 -22.06
N PRO A 1076 -41.60 -13.52 -21.75
CA PRO A 1076 -40.51 -14.07 -22.55
C PRO A 1076 -40.32 -15.57 -22.32
N GLU A 1077 -40.20 -16.32 -23.42
CA GLU A 1077 -39.72 -17.70 -23.40
C GLU A 1077 -38.19 -17.70 -23.21
N LYS A 1078 -37.71 -18.18 -22.06
CA LYS A 1078 -36.28 -18.20 -21.74
C LYS A 1078 -35.56 -19.34 -22.46
N PHE A 1079 -34.43 -19.03 -23.08
CA PHE A 1079 -33.46 -20.03 -23.53
C PHE A 1079 -32.36 -20.19 -22.46
N SER A 1080 -31.78 -21.38 -22.34
CA SER A 1080 -30.68 -21.66 -21.41
C SER A 1080 -29.30 -21.22 -21.93
N VAL A 1081 -29.26 -20.32 -22.90
CA VAL A 1081 -28.05 -19.88 -23.61
C VAL A 1081 -27.96 -18.36 -23.60
N THR A 1082 -26.77 -17.84 -23.35
CA THR A 1082 -26.45 -16.41 -23.44
C THR A 1082 -26.27 -15.97 -24.90
N LEU A 1083 -26.38 -14.66 -25.15
CA LEU A 1083 -26.11 -14.11 -26.48
C LEU A 1083 -24.66 -14.40 -26.94
N ALA A 1084 -23.71 -14.36 -26.01
CA ALA A 1084 -22.30 -14.65 -26.26
C ALA A 1084 -22.09 -16.12 -26.63
N GLU A 1085 -22.68 -17.07 -25.89
CA GLU A 1085 -22.59 -18.50 -26.20
C GLU A 1085 -23.21 -18.84 -27.57
N ALA A 1086 -24.38 -18.28 -27.89
CA ALA A 1086 -25.00 -18.43 -29.20
C ALA A 1086 -24.07 -17.93 -30.33
N THR A 1087 -23.41 -16.78 -30.09
CA THR A 1087 -22.44 -16.20 -31.03
C THR A 1087 -21.18 -17.06 -31.17
N VAL A 1088 -20.66 -17.61 -30.07
CA VAL A 1088 -19.50 -18.53 -30.07
C VAL A 1088 -19.80 -19.77 -30.91
N GLU A 1089 -20.94 -20.42 -30.69
CA GLU A 1089 -21.32 -21.63 -31.43
C GLU A 1089 -21.57 -21.36 -32.91
N TYR A 1090 -22.12 -20.18 -33.23
CA TYR A 1090 -22.23 -19.73 -34.61
C TYR A 1090 -20.85 -19.57 -35.27
N ILE A 1091 -19.90 -18.93 -34.59
CA ILE A 1091 -18.55 -18.71 -35.12
C ILE A 1091 -17.82 -20.04 -35.37
N LYS A 1092 -17.85 -20.97 -34.41
CA LYS A 1092 -17.25 -22.32 -34.57
C LYS A 1092 -17.77 -23.03 -35.82
N LYS A 1093 -19.06 -22.90 -36.09
CA LYS A 1093 -19.74 -23.60 -37.18
C LYS A 1093 -19.52 -22.97 -38.55
N TYR A 1094 -19.38 -21.65 -38.64
CA TYR A 1094 -19.30 -20.92 -39.91
C TYR A 1094 -17.95 -20.25 -40.18
N SER A 1095 -16.94 -20.54 -39.38
CA SER A 1095 -15.56 -20.12 -39.63
C SER A 1095 -15.03 -20.63 -40.99
N PRO A 1096 -14.29 -19.81 -41.77
CA PRO A 1096 -13.98 -18.42 -41.50
C PRO A 1096 -15.16 -17.49 -41.81
N ILE A 1097 -15.40 -16.53 -40.92
CA ILE A 1097 -16.49 -15.55 -41.00
C ILE A 1097 -16.25 -14.57 -42.16
N LYS A 1098 -17.32 -14.34 -42.94
CA LYS A 1098 -17.33 -13.46 -44.12
C LYS A 1098 -18.47 -12.44 -44.09
N THR A 1099 -19.07 -12.22 -42.92
CA THR A 1099 -20.30 -11.42 -42.77
C THR A 1099 -20.10 -9.99 -43.25
N LYS A 1100 -20.83 -9.64 -44.31
CA LYS A 1100 -20.87 -8.28 -44.87
C LYS A 1100 -22.12 -7.56 -44.35
N LEU A 1101 -22.13 -6.24 -44.50
CA LEU A 1101 -23.34 -5.45 -44.26
C LEU A 1101 -24.43 -5.86 -45.27
N GLU A 1102 -25.61 -6.26 -44.78
CA GLU A 1102 -26.69 -6.82 -45.59
C GLU A 1102 -27.77 -5.82 -45.99
N LYS A 1103 -27.76 -4.61 -45.41
CA LYS A 1103 -28.72 -3.54 -45.69
C LYS A 1103 -30.17 -3.96 -45.41
N ARG A 1104 -30.35 -4.65 -44.28
CA ARG A 1104 -31.63 -5.02 -43.67
C ARG A 1104 -32.39 -3.78 -43.18
N SER A 1105 -31.70 -2.70 -42.84
CA SER A 1105 -32.28 -1.39 -42.53
C SER A 1105 -31.84 -0.31 -43.53
N LEU A 1106 -32.79 0.50 -44.02
CA LEU A 1106 -32.54 1.55 -45.00
C LEU A 1106 -33.27 2.84 -44.66
N PHE A 1107 -32.60 3.98 -44.82
CA PHE A 1107 -33.24 5.30 -44.76
C PHE A 1107 -33.69 5.74 -46.16
N CYS A 1108 -34.91 6.24 -46.28
CA CYS A 1108 -35.43 6.80 -47.53
C CYS A 1108 -34.66 8.10 -47.82
N LYS A 1109 -33.87 8.14 -48.89
CA LYS A 1109 -33.27 9.38 -49.37
C LYS A 1109 -34.34 10.27 -49.98
N GLN A 1110 -34.30 11.56 -49.68
CA GLN A 1110 -34.93 12.56 -50.55
C GLN A 1110 -34.46 12.32 -51.99
N ARG A 1111 -35.39 12.11 -52.92
CA ARG A 1111 -35.12 12.54 -54.29
C ARG A 1111 -34.92 14.04 -54.20
N LYS A 1112 -33.72 14.53 -54.50
CA LYS A 1112 -33.58 15.92 -54.91
C LYS A 1112 -34.42 16.03 -56.19
N GLU A 1113 -35.55 16.73 -56.10
CA GLU A 1113 -36.18 17.32 -57.29
C GLU A 1113 -35.23 18.34 -57.91
#